data_AF-A0A7I8W5B5-F1
#
_entry.id   AF-A0A7I8W5B5-F1
#
_cell.length_a   1.000
_cell.length_b   1.000
_cell.length_c   1.000
_cell.angle_alpha   90.00
_cell.angle_beta   90.00
_cell.angle_gamma   90.00
#
_symmetry.space_group_name_H-M   'P 1'
#
loop_
_entity.id
_entity.type
_entity.pdbx_description
1 polymer ?
#
loop_
_entity_poly.entity_id
_entity_poly.type
_entity_poly.pdbx_seq_one_letter_code
_entity_poly.pdbx_strand_id
1 'polypeptide(L)'
;MDRSSRSELLTTIESQREQLAKYGSKLGDLVRAYKGLLKEKEALEASVKALSAGKAEPTQKSGEDECESNEAKNKEESEEETLRKQIKTLTLSLSTVTEEKTKMASNYQAEKKILKSEHETAIIALETELQELKRKFREIEEKSQEWKGLLIIEQHEREKEHSNYAMQLKELQKLLGEERHNREMAESLAEEFKQVPKPCSIEVGQYEKKVNELSEELNIVRKRLAAAEESASKPPPLLLELQRQMLDMKAAHQVALTAEQKKTKQAENRATVLAEQNEQRVATLECRLAELSEVVGTYEKNRTEDQENILRLKERVTQLDSENTVLAKAAGHNDEDKEESDDANLDVQGVINKIFKLQSLLKKANERSEKPVNLSTLLPFREDSYNINDEETIHKKCREEYDGLKEEFERYKLRAQSVLKNKWQDAKDGSVNKEVETLRNQLTEQRKRVKCLRDSLETQKDEHKITIEELRKSLSVQAEKSEREKCIIEAEHAHKLAELQFEIKRHRERTVSLLAEKERELDTYRSTHSQAPTAFLPQSLDDLDKQEDTDSTLSALLTSTGDKQLLHFSHEQARKDIEIAQLRKTKNSLESSARQLQQQQAFERSQCDEQVQMLKDEIRRLERNRSRESANLEYLKNIVYQYMIRNDLETRQRMLNAIATILEFSPKEKRSVLEHLQGRKNASVLF
;
A
#
# COMPACT_ATOMS: atom_id res chain seq x y z
N MET A 1 -14.19 -28.68 2.51
CA MET A 1 -15.14 -28.33 3.58
C MET A 1 -14.50 -28.50 4.97
N ASP A 2 -14.12 -29.71 5.36
CA ASP A 2 -13.80 -30.04 6.77
C ASP A 2 -12.62 -29.29 7.40
N ARG A 3 -11.65 -28.81 6.60
CA ARG A 3 -10.54 -27.97 7.13
C ARG A 3 -11.02 -26.61 7.66
N SER A 4 -12.09 -26.03 7.11
CA SER A 4 -12.67 -24.77 7.62
C SER A 4 -13.34 -25.03 8.98
N SER A 5 -14.21 -26.04 9.04
CA SER A 5 -14.88 -26.45 10.28
C SER A 5 -13.88 -26.80 11.40
N ARG A 6 -12.76 -27.48 11.09
CA ARG A 6 -11.70 -27.74 12.08
C ARG A 6 -10.99 -26.48 12.55
N SER A 7 -10.78 -25.49 11.68
CA SER A 7 -10.22 -24.18 12.04
C SER A 7 -11.16 -23.40 12.95
N GLU A 8 -12.46 -23.36 12.60
CA GLU A 8 -13.53 -22.72 13.38
C GLU A 8 -13.72 -23.39 14.76
N LEU A 9 -13.54 -24.71 14.85
CA LEU A 9 -13.54 -25.44 16.12
C LEU A 9 -12.30 -25.12 16.98
N LEU A 10 -11.13 -24.89 16.38
CA LEU A 10 -9.94 -24.48 17.12
C LEU A 10 -10.06 -23.05 17.66
N THR A 11 -10.52 -22.09 16.84
CA THR A 11 -10.71 -20.71 17.29
C THR A 11 -11.80 -20.58 18.34
N THR A 12 -12.87 -21.38 18.27
CA THR A 12 -13.88 -21.44 19.34
C THR A 12 -13.30 -22.04 20.63
N ILE A 13 -12.50 -23.12 20.57
CA ILE A 13 -11.79 -23.68 21.74
C ILE A 13 -10.84 -22.65 22.37
N GLU A 14 -10.10 -21.88 21.56
CA GLU A 14 -9.21 -20.81 22.04
C GLU A 14 -10.00 -19.69 22.72
N SER A 15 -11.11 -19.24 22.12
CA SER A 15 -12.00 -18.23 22.74
C SER A 15 -12.60 -18.73 24.07
N GLN A 16 -12.93 -20.02 24.17
CA GLN A 16 -13.44 -20.64 25.39
C GLN A 16 -12.35 -20.74 26.46
N ARG A 17 -11.09 -21.06 26.09
CA ARG A 17 -9.94 -21.05 26.99
C ARG A 17 -9.67 -19.65 27.54
N GLU A 18 -9.72 -18.61 26.70
CA GLU A 18 -9.61 -17.23 27.16
C GLU A 18 -10.74 -16.85 28.12
N GLN A 19 -11.99 -17.21 27.80
CA GLN A 19 -13.13 -16.95 28.69
C GLN A 19 -12.96 -17.66 30.04
N LEU A 20 -12.55 -18.93 30.04
CA LEU A 20 -12.26 -19.67 31.28
C LEU A 20 -11.11 -19.04 32.08
N ALA A 21 -10.06 -18.55 31.42
CA ALA A 21 -8.99 -17.81 32.10
C ALA A 21 -9.50 -16.49 32.72
N LYS A 22 -10.32 -15.73 31.98
CA LYS A 22 -10.97 -14.49 32.45
C LYS A 22 -11.98 -14.73 33.58
N TYR A 23 -12.68 -15.87 33.61
CA TYR A 23 -13.53 -16.26 34.72
C TYR A 23 -12.72 -16.78 35.91
N GLY A 24 -11.61 -17.48 35.67
CA GLY A 24 -10.69 -17.96 36.71
C GLY A 24 -10.02 -16.83 37.47
N SER A 25 -9.54 -15.78 36.79
CA SER A 25 -8.99 -14.59 37.46
C SER A 25 -10.07 -13.87 38.29
N LYS A 26 -11.22 -13.55 37.68
CA LYS A 26 -12.36 -12.92 38.37
C LYS A 26 -12.83 -13.70 39.59
N LEU A 27 -12.86 -15.04 39.52
CA LEU A 27 -13.19 -15.88 40.67
C LEU A 27 -12.10 -15.84 41.74
N GLY A 28 -10.82 -15.83 41.36
CA GLY A 28 -9.69 -15.65 42.27
C GLY A 28 -9.73 -14.31 43.01
N ASP A 29 -10.08 -13.23 42.31
CA ASP A 29 -10.23 -11.89 42.88
C ASP A 29 -11.46 -11.80 43.79
N LEU A 30 -12.59 -12.40 43.37
CA LEU A 30 -13.81 -12.52 44.19
C LEU A 30 -13.52 -13.29 45.48
N VAL A 31 -12.81 -14.42 45.41
CA VAL A 31 -12.39 -15.23 46.58
C VAL A 31 -11.43 -14.43 47.48
N ARG A 32 -10.55 -13.61 46.90
CA ARG A 32 -9.65 -12.73 47.67
C ARG A 32 -10.43 -11.64 48.40
N ALA A 33 -11.40 -11.00 47.74
CA ALA A 33 -12.30 -10.02 48.34
C ALA A 33 -13.17 -10.63 49.45
N TYR A 34 -13.76 -11.82 49.22
CA TYR A 34 -14.49 -12.56 50.27
C TYR A 34 -13.60 -12.92 51.47
N LYS A 35 -12.34 -13.30 51.25
CA LYS A 35 -11.39 -13.55 52.36
C LYS A 35 -11.02 -12.27 53.12
N GLY A 36 -10.94 -11.11 52.47
CA GLY A 36 -10.79 -9.81 53.12
C GLY A 36 -12.01 -9.47 53.97
N LEU A 37 -13.20 -9.55 53.38
CA LEU A 37 -14.49 -9.29 54.04
C LEU A 37 -14.74 -10.24 55.23
N LEU A 38 -14.31 -11.50 55.14
CA LEU A 38 -14.36 -12.45 56.25
C LEU A 38 -13.47 -12.02 57.41
N LYS A 39 -12.25 -11.52 57.16
CA LYS A 39 -11.39 -10.98 58.21
C LYS A 39 -11.96 -9.72 58.86
N GLU A 40 -12.55 -8.82 58.06
CA GLU A 40 -13.27 -7.65 58.58
C GLU A 40 -14.45 -8.09 59.47
N LYS A 41 -15.22 -9.09 59.02
CA LYS A 41 -16.32 -9.67 59.79
C LYS A 41 -15.82 -10.32 61.09
N GLU A 42 -14.78 -11.14 61.06
CA GLU A 42 -14.20 -11.81 62.24
C GLU A 42 -13.65 -10.77 63.24
N ALA A 43 -13.01 -9.70 62.76
CA ALA A 43 -12.55 -8.58 63.57
C ALA A 43 -13.72 -7.83 64.24
N LEU A 44 -14.82 -7.59 63.51
CA LEU A 44 -16.03 -6.97 64.05
C LEU A 44 -16.80 -7.90 65.00
N GLU A 45 -16.86 -9.20 64.74
CA GLU A 45 -17.44 -10.17 65.67
C GLU A 45 -16.62 -10.28 66.97
N ALA A 46 -15.28 -10.20 66.88
CA ALA A 46 -14.41 -10.10 68.05
C ALA A 46 -14.64 -8.80 68.85
N SER A 47 -14.86 -7.67 68.17
CA SER A 47 -15.17 -6.38 68.83
C SER A 47 -16.54 -6.41 69.52
N VAL A 48 -17.57 -6.94 68.86
CA VAL A 48 -18.91 -7.13 69.45
C VAL A 48 -18.86 -8.10 70.63
N LYS A 49 -18.11 -9.21 70.52
CA LYS A 49 -17.94 -10.18 71.61
C LYS A 49 -17.27 -9.53 72.83
N ALA A 50 -16.20 -8.76 72.62
CA ALA A 50 -15.52 -8.01 73.68
C ALA A 50 -16.44 -7.00 74.38
N LEU A 51 -17.29 -6.29 73.62
CA LEU A 51 -18.27 -5.33 74.16
C LEU A 51 -19.46 -6.02 74.88
N SER A 52 -19.89 -7.20 74.42
CA SER A 52 -20.99 -7.96 75.01
C SER A 52 -20.62 -8.64 76.34
N ALA A 53 -19.36 -9.04 76.49
CA ALA A 53 -18.87 -9.73 77.69
C ALA A 53 -18.91 -8.86 78.97
N GLY A 54 -18.99 -7.53 78.84
CA GLY A 54 -19.17 -6.61 79.97
C GLY A 54 -20.63 -6.35 80.38
N LYS A 55 -21.61 -7.13 79.91
CA LYS A 55 -23.04 -6.77 79.99
C LYS A 55 -24.01 -7.89 80.42
N ALA A 56 -23.55 -8.85 81.24
CA ALA A 56 -24.39 -9.94 81.78
C ALA A 56 -24.59 -9.82 83.32
N GLU A 57 -25.85 -9.93 83.77
CA GLU A 57 -26.37 -9.66 85.14
C GLU A 57 -26.71 -11.00 85.89
N PRO A 58 -27.59 -11.18 86.94
CA PRO A 58 -28.52 -10.26 87.66
C PRO A 58 -28.76 -10.43 89.21
N THR A 59 -29.25 -9.35 89.83
CA THR A 59 -30.41 -9.23 90.77
C THR A 59 -30.69 -10.23 91.94
N GLN A 60 -30.69 -9.69 93.18
CA GLN A 60 -31.44 -10.03 94.43
C GLN A 60 -31.71 -11.49 94.91
N LYS A 61 -31.30 -11.80 96.15
CA LYS A 61 -32.20 -12.16 97.30
C LYS A 61 -31.49 -12.26 98.67
N SER A 62 -32.29 -12.08 99.73
CA SER A 62 -31.99 -11.96 101.17
C SER A 62 -31.21 -13.07 101.89
N GLY A 63 -30.41 -12.68 102.89
CA GLY A 63 -29.89 -13.51 104.00
C GLY A 63 -28.90 -12.73 104.89
N GLU A 64 -29.10 -12.73 106.20
CA GLU A 64 -28.25 -12.03 107.19
C GLU A 64 -27.04 -12.90 107.60
N ASP A 65 -25.83 -12.32 107.64
CA ASP A 65 -24.93 -12.27 108.82
C ASP A 65 -23.47 -11.88 108.45
N GLU A 66 -22.71 -11.48 109.47
CA GLU A 66 -21.45 -10.72 109.40
C GLU A 66 -20.22 -11.51 108.90
N CYS A 67 -19.33 -10.87 108.11
CA CYS A 67 -17.89 -10.79 108.43
C CYS A 67 -17.08 -9.88 107.46
N GLU A 68 -16.01 -9.32 108.02
CA GLU A 68 -15.23 -8.17 107.54
C GLU A 68 -14.40 -8.35 106.24
N SER A 69 -14.48 -7.31 105.39
CA SER A 69 -13.42 -6.73 104.55
C SER A 69 -12.18 -7.56 104.15
N ASN A 70 -12.20 -8.15 102.94
CA ASN A 70 -10.99 -8.23 102.09
C ASN A 70 -11.22 -8.41 100.57
N GLU A 71 -12.45 -8.27 100.05
CA GLU A 71 -12.76 -8.59 98.64
C GLU A 71 -12.67 -7.43 97.62
N ALA A 72 -12.54 -6.18 98.05
CA ALA A 72 -12.66 -5.03 97.15
C ALA A 72 -11.50 -4.92 96.13
N LYS A 73 -10.24 -5.07 96.58
CA LYS A 73 -9.06 -4.86 95.74
C LYS A 73 -8.90 -5.89 94.61
N ASN A 74 -9.24 -7.15 94.87
CA ASN A 74 -9.18 -8.20 93.85
C ASN A 74 -10.26 -8.05 92.76
N LYS A 75 -11.38 -7.36 93.05
CA LYS A 75 -12.43 -7.05 92.06
C LYS A 75 -11.98 -5.92 91.14
N GLU A 76 -11.43 -4.84 91.69
CA GLU A 76 -10.90 -3.71 90.90
C GLU A 76 -9.73 -4.12 89.97
N GLU A 77 -8.76 -4.91 90.44
CA GLU A 77 -7.67 -5.41 89.58
C GLU A 77 -8.18 -6.36 88.47
N SER A 78 -9.16 -7.21 88.78
CA SER A 78 -9.80 -8.09 87.78
C SER A 78 -10.57 -7.28 86.73
N GLU A 79 -11.30 -6.24 87.15
CA GLU A 79 -12.02 -5.35 86.25
C GLU A 79 -11.06 -4.56 85.35
N GLU A 80 -9.98 -3.98 85.90
CA GLU A 80 -8.91 -3.36 85.11
C GLU A 80 -8.30 -4.32 84.09
N GLU A 81 -8.02 -5.57 84.46
CA GLU A 81 -7.51 -6.57 83.53
C GLU A 81 -8.50 -6.88 82.40
N THR A 82 -9.79 -7.01 82.70
CA THR A 82 -10.82 -7.27 81.67
C THR A 82 -10.97 -6.08 80.73
N LEU A 83 -10.95 -4.84 81.23
CA LEU A 83 -10.95 -3.62 80.43
C LEU A 83 -9.69 -3.52 79.55
N ARG A 84 -8.50 -3.83 80.10
CA ARG A 84 -7.24 -3.89 79.32
C ARG A 84 -7.31 -4.97 78.22
N LYS A 85 -7.95 -6.12 78.45
CA LYS A 85 -8.17 -7.19 77.45
C LYS A 85 -9.18 -6.74 76.38
N GLN A 86 -10.26 -6.06 76.75
CA GLN A 86 -11.24 -5.47 75.81
C GLN A 86 -10.60 -4.40 74.94
N ILE A 87 -9.87 -3.43 75.53
CA ILE A 87 -9.17 -2.37 74.79
C ILE A 87 -8.19 -2.97 73.79
N LYS A 88 -7.34 -3.93 74.19
CA LYS A 88 -6.42 -4.63 73.25
C LYS A 88 -7.16 -5.28 72.09
N THR A 89 -8.29 -5.94 72.36
CA THR A 89 -9.11 -6.59 71.31
C THR A 89 -9.71 -5.55 70.35
N LEU A 90 -10.21 -4.44 70.89
CA LEU A 90 -10.74 -3.32 70.10
C LEU A 90 -9.65 -2.66 69.25
N THR A 91 -8.45 -2.43 69.79
CA THR A 91 -7.30 -1.91 69.03
C THR A 91 -6.88 -2.85 67.88
N LEU A 92 -6.87 -4.16 68.10
CA LEU A 92 -6.56 -5.15 67.05
C LEU A 92 -7.65 -5.21 65.98
N SER A 93 -8.93 -5.16 66.36
CA SER A 93 -10.04 -5.11 65.41
C SER A 93 -10.05 -3.81 64.59
N LEU A 94 -9.65 -2.68 65.20
CA LEU A 94 -9.52 -1.41 64.50
C LEU A 94 -8.33 -1.44 63.53
N SER A 95 -7.16 -1.94 63.96
CA SER A 95 -5.97 -2.08 63.09
C SER A 95 -6.30 -2.89 61.85
N THR A 96 -6.84 -4.10 62.03
CA THR A 96 -7.19 -5.00 60.91
C THR A 96 -8.19 -4.39 59.94
N VAL A 97 -9.25 -3.73 60.43
CA VAL A 97 -10.21 -3.01 59.56
C VAL A 97 -9.54 -1.81 58.86
N THR A 98 -8.64 -1.07 59.52
CA THR A 98 -7.90 0.02 58.84
C THR A 98 -6.90 -0.48 57.80
N GLU A 99 -6.28 -1.63 58.02
CA GLU A 99 -5.36 -2.29 57.08
C GLU A 99 -6.11 -2.84 55.85
N GLU A 100 -7.24 -3.53 56.02
CA GLU A 100 -8.03 -4.01 54.87
C GLU A 100 -8.66 -2.84 54.11
N LYS A 101 -9.17 -1.81 54.80
CA LYS A 101 -9.64 -0.56 54.17
C LYS A 101 -8.56 0.17 53.37
N THR A 102 -7.32 0.23 53.88
CA THR A 102 -6.20 0.87 53.15
C THR A 102 -5.72 0.03 51.98
N LYS A 103 -5.67 -1.31 52.09
CA LYS A 103 -5.41 -2.23 50.97
C LYS A 103 -6.47 -2.06 49.87
N MET A 104 -7.75 -2.06 50.22
CA MET A 104 -8.85 -1.86 49.26
C MET A 104 -8.81 -0.49 48.60
N ALA A 105 -8.52 0.58 49.35
CA ALA A 105 -8.34 1.92 48.79
C ALA A 105 -7.12 2.02 47.85
N SER A 106 -6.03 1.32 48.17
CA SER A 106 -4.82 1.25 47.32
C SER A 106 -5.10 0.49 46.02
N ASN A 107 -5.75 -0.68 46.10
CA ASN A 107 -6.15 -1.47 44.95
C ASN A 107 -7.08 -0.67 44.02
N TYR A 108 -8.12 -0.02 44.56
CA TYR A 108 -9.02 0.84 43.78
C TYR A 108 -8.28 2.00 43.10
N GLN A 109 -7.27 2.60 43.74
CA GLN A 109 -6.44 3.62 43.09
C GLN A 109 -5.53 3.06 42.00
N ALA A 110 -5.03 1.82 42.14
CA ALA A 110 -4.24 1.14 41.11
C ALA A 110 -5.12 0.75 39.91
N GLU A 111 -6.25 0.09 40.14
CA GLU A 111 -7.26 -0.24 39.12
C GLU A 111 -7.72 1.01 38.37
N LYS A 112 -8.05 2.10 39.09
CA LYS A 112 -8.44 3.38 38.47
C LYS A 112 -7.33 4.01 37.60
N LYS A 113 -6.05 3.76 37.89
CA LYS A 113 -4.93 4.19 37.04
C LYS A 113 -4.82 3.30 35.81
N ILE A 114 -4.90 1.98 35.98
CA ILE A 114 -4.86 1.00 34.89
C ILE A 114 -5.99 1.26 33.90
N LEU A 115 -7.24 1.36 34.38
CA LEU A 115 -8.42 1.61 33.56
C LEU A 115 -8.36 2.94 32.79
N LYS A 116 -7.68 3.95 33.37
CA LYS A 116 -7.40 5.22 32.67
C LYS A 116 -6.36 5.04 31.56
N SER A 117 -5.25 4.36 31.82
CA SER A 117 -4.25 4.09 30.78
C SER A 117 -4.78 3.18 29.67
N GLU A 118 -5.64 2.21 29.99
CA GLU A 118 -6.36 1.39 29.00
C GLU A 118 -7.30 2.25 28.15
N HIS A 119 -8.06 3.16 28.78
CA HIS A 119 -8.93 4.09 28.04
C HIS A 119 -8.12 5.09 27.18
N GLU A 120 -6.99 5.60 27.68
CA GLU A 120 -6.11 6.51 26.94
C GLU A 120 -5.46 5.79 25.74
N THR A 121 -4.97 4.56 25.92
CA THR A 121 -4.45 3.74 24.80
C THR A 121 -5.53 3.35 23.80
N ALA A 122 -6.78 3.08 24.24
CA ALA A 122 -7.91 2.83 23.36
C ALA A 122 -8.32 4.08 22.55
N ILE A 123 -8.30 5.29 23.14
CA ILE A 123 -8.48 6.54 22.38
C ILE A 123 -7.38 6.66 21.32
N ILE A 124 -6.11 6.52 21.70
CA ILE A 124 -4.98 6.67 20.78
C ILE A 124 -5.08 5.66 19.62
N ALA A 125 -5.45 4.41 19.91
CA ALA A 125 -5.68 3.38 18.88
C ALA A 125 -6.78 3.82 17.90
N LEU A 126 -7.96 4.21 18.39
CA LEU A 126 -9.07 4.69 17.57
C LEU A 126 -8.71 5.95 16.76
N GLU A 127 -7.92 6.87 17.33
CA GLU A 127 -7.42 8.04 16.61
C GLU A 127 -6.45 7.65 15.48
N THR A 128 -5.56 6.68 15.70
CA THR A 128 -4.68 6.17 14.64
C THR A 128 -5.44 5.44 13.54
N GLU A 129 -6.42 4.60 13.88
CA GLU A 129 -7.30 3.94 12.91
C GLU A 129 -8.10 4.96 12.07
N LEU A 130 -8.63 6.01 12.70
CA LEU A 130 -9.31 7.10 12.01
C LEU A 130 -8.36 7.90 11.10
N GLN A 131 -7.09 8.10 11.50
CA GLN A 131 -6.08 8.74 10.65
C GLN A 131 -5.71 7.85 9.44
N GLU A 132 -5.57 6.54 9.65
CA GLU A 132 -5.34 5.58 8.55
C GLU A 132 -6.52 5.53 7.58
N LEU A 133 -7.75 5.47 8.08
CA LEU A 133 -8.97 5.50 7.26
C LEU A 133 -9.04 6.80 6.45
N LYS A 134 -8.72 7.95 7.05
CA LYS A 134 -8.62 9.25 6.34
C LYS A 134 -7.48 9.29 5.32
N ARG A 135 -6.39 8.54 5.50
CA ARG A 135 -5.34 8.40 4.49
C ARG A 135 -5.82 7.53 3.32
N LYS A 136 -6.35 6.35 3.61
CA LYS A 136 -6.94 5.42 2.63
C LYS A 136 -8.05 6.08 1.81
N PHE A 137 -8.89 6.92 2.43
CA PHE A 137 -9.93 7.69 1.75
C PHE A 137 -9.33 8.69 0.75
N ARG A 138 -8.34 9.50 1.15
CA ARG A 138 -7.64 10.43 0.24
C ARG A 138 -6.94 9.71 -0.91
N GLU A 139 -6.27 8.58 -0.64
CA GLU A 139 -5.65 7.74 -1.69
C GLU A 139 -6.68 7.22 -2.72
N ILE A 140 -7.94 6.98 -2.30
CA ILE A 140 -9.05 6.57 -3.18
C ILE A 140 -9.63 7.78 -3.93
N GLU A 141 -9.73 8.95 -3.30
CA GLU A 141 -10.16 10.20 -3.93
C GLU A 141 -9.17 10.65 -5.02
N GLU A 142 -7.87 10.62 -4.74
CA GLU A 142 -6.79 10.92 -5.71
C GLU A 142 -6.91 10.00 -6.93
N LYS A 143 -7.00 8.67 -6.72
CA LYS A 143 -7.24 7.71 -7.81
C LYS A 143 -8.54 8.00 -8.56
N SER A 144 -9.62 8.38 -7.87
CA SER A 144 -10.88 8.77 -8.54
C SER A 144 -10.71 10.00 -9.43
N GLN A 145 -9.89 10.98 -9.02
CA GLN A 145 -9.56 12.16 -9.82
C GLN A 145 -8.68 11.78 -11.02
N GLU A 146 -7.69 10.91 -10.84
CA GLU A 146 -6.87 10.36 -11.94
C GLU A 146 -7.75 9.64 -12.99
N TRP A 147 -8.63 8.74 -12.55
CA TRP A 147 -9.56 8.04 -13.47
C TRP A 147 -10.52 8.99 -14.18
N LYS A 148 -11.01 10.04 -13.53
CA LYS A 148 -11.80 11.11 -14.17
C LYS A 148 -10.98 11.87 -15.22
N GLY A 149 -9.72 12.20 -14.91
CA GLY A 149 -8.80 12.86 -15.83
C GLY A 149 -8.51 12.01 -17.08
N LEU A 150 -8.21 10.71 -16.89
CA LEU A 150 -8.00 9.75 -17.98
C LEU A 150 -9.26 9.59 -18.84
N LEU A 151 -10.45 9.50 -18.23
CA LEU A 151 -11.71 9.43 -18.97
C LEU A 151 -11.97 10.68 -19.83
N ILE A 152 -11.65 11.88 -19.32
CA ILE A 152 -11.78 13.13 -20.08
C ILE A 152 -10.81 13.16 -21.27
N ILE A 153 -9.56 12.69 -21.09
CA ILE A 153 -8.58 12.58 -22.18
C ILE A 153 -9.09 11.61 -23.25
N GLU A 154 -9.55 10.42 -22.86
CA GLU A 154 -10.05 9.38 -23.76
C GLU A 154 -11.34 9.82 -24.49
N GLN A 155 -12.23 10.57 -23.83
CA GLN A 155 -13.38 11.22 -24.48
C GLN A 155 -12.92 12.22 -25.55
N HIS A 156 -11.96 13.07 -25.22
CA HIS A 156 -11.45 14.08 -26.15
C HIS A 156 -10.64 13.48 -27.31
N GLU A 157 -10.01 12.31 -27.12
CA GLU A 157 -9.40 11.52 -28.20
C GLU A 157 -10.46 10.91 -29.13
N ARG A 158 -11.52 10.29 -28.59
CA ARG A 158 -12.66 9.84 -29.40
C ARG A 158 -13.34 10.98 -30.16
N GLU A 159 -13.50 12.16 -29.56
CA GLU A 159 -14.03 13.35 -30.26
C GLU A 159 -13.15 13.77 -31.44
N LYS A 160 -11.82 13.72 -31.29
CA LYS A 160 -10.89 13.99 -32.40
C LYS A 160 -11.00 12.94 -33.49
N GLU A 161 -11.09 11.65 -33.13
CA GLU A 161 -11.30 10.56 -34.09
C GLU A 161 -12.63 10.74 -34.84
N HIS A 162 -13.73 10.99 -34.14
CA HIS A 162 -15.03 11.30 -34.75
C HIS A 162 -14.98 12.55 -35.66
N SER A 163 -14.23 13.58 -35.28
CA SER A 163 -14.00 14.76 -36.12
C SER A 163 -13.23 14.40 -37.40
N ASN A 164 -12.16 13.60 -37.27
CA ASN A 164 -11.36 13.12 -38.40
C ASN A 164 -12.20 12.23 -39.34
N TYR A 165 -12.97 11.29 -38.81
CA TYR A 165 -13.90 10.47 -39.60
C TYR A 165 -14.96 11.34 -40.30
N ALA A 166 -15.51 12.36 -39.62
CA ALA A 166 -16.46 13.28 -40.24
C ALA A 166 -15.84 14.14 -41.36
N MET A 167 -14.56 14.50 -41.24
CA MET A 167 -13.81 15.18 -42.31
C MET A 167 -13.57 14.26 -43.51
N GLN A 168 -13.09 13.04 -43.28
CA GLN A 168 -12.92 12.02 -44.32
C GLN A 168 -14.24 11.72 -45.04
N LEU A 169 -15.36 11.64 -44.31
CA LEU A 169 -16.67 11.35 -44.89
C LEU A 169 -17.19 12.53 -45.75
N LYS A 170 -16.88 13.77 -45.39
CA LYS A 170 -17.14 14.96 -46.24
C LYS A 170 -16.26 14.97 -47.49
N GLU A 171 -14.99 14.59 -47.38
CA GLU A 171 -14.08 14.48 -48.53
C GLU A 171 -14.55 13.39 -49.50
N LEU A 172 -14.94 12.22 -49.00
CA LEU A 172 -15.53 11.14 -49.82
C LEU A 172 -16.86 11.55 -50.46
N GLN A 173 -17.73 12.27 -49.75
CA GLN A 173 -18.96 12.82 -50.33
C GLN A 173 -18.68 13.85 -51.43
N LYS A 174 -17.65 14.70 -51.25
CA LYS A 174 -17.22 15.67 -52.26
C LYS A 174 -16.70 14.95 -53.51
N LEU A 175 -15.79 13.98 -53.36
CA LEU A 175 -15.26 13.18 -54.47
C LEU A 175 -16.37 12.42 -55.21
N LEU A 176 -17.35 11.84 -54.49
CA LEU A 176 -18.52 11.21 -55.11
C LEU A 176 -19.37 12.21 -55.92
N GLY A 177 -19.50 13.45 -55.45
CA GLY A 177 -20.16 14.54 -56.17
C GLY A 177 -19.41 14.95 -57.43
N GLU A 178 -18.09 15.08 -57.36
CA GLU A 178 -17.21 15.40 -58.49
C GLU A 178 -17.24 14.28 -59.55
N GLU A 179 -17.16 13.01 -59.15
CA GLU A 179 -17.31 11.84 -60.04
C GLU A 179 -18.68 11.79 -60.74
N ARG A 180 -19.77 12.06 -60.01
CA ARG A 180 -21.13 12.13 -60.60
C ARG A 180 -21.24 13.27 -61.61
N HIS A 181 -20.73 14.45 -61.27
CA HIS A 181 -20.74 15.59 -62.18
C HIS A 181 -19.90 15.32 -63.44
N ASN A 182 -18.71 14.74 -63.30
CA ASN A 182 -17.86 14.34 -64.42
C ASN A 182 -18.55 13.30 -65.31
N ARG A 183 -19.27 12.34 -64.72
CA ARG A 183 -20.09 11.36 -65.46
C ARG A 183 -21.21 12.05 -66.24
N GLU A 184 -22.00 12.92 -65.60
CA GLU A 184 -23.10 13.65 -66.24
C GLU A 184 -22.59 14.49 -67.43
N MET A 185 -21.45 15.17 -67.27
CA MET A 185 -20.79 15.93 -68.34
C MET A 185 -20.28 15.03 -69.49
N ALA A 186 -19.82 13.81 -69.19
CA ALA A 186 -19.42 12.84 -70.22
C ALA A 186 -20.64 12.23 -70.95
N GLU A 187 -21.74 12.02 -70.23
CA GLU A 187 -23.01 11.53 -70.79
C GLU A 187 -23.67 12.57 -71.69
N SER A 188 -23.71 13.86 -71.31
CA SER A 188 -24.27 14.92 -72.14
C SER A 188 -23.50 15.09 -73.46
N LEU A 189 -22.16 15.07 -73.41
CA LEU A 189 -21.32 15.06 -74.62
C LEU A 189 -21.61 13.84 -75.50
N ALA A 190 -21.79 12.65 -74.90
CA ALA A 190 -22.13 11.44 -75.65
C ALA A 190 -23.55 11.47 -76.26
N GLU A 191 -24.48 12.24 -75.69
CA GLU A 191 -25.81 12.48 -76.26
C GLU A 191 -25.76 13.49 -77.42
N GLU A 192 -24.98 14.57 -77.31
CA GLU A 192 -24.73 15.51 -78.42
C GLU A 192 -24.16 14.77 -79.64
N PHE A 193 -23.19 13.87 -79.45
CA PHE A 193 -22.65 13.05 -80.55
C PHE A 193 -23.67 12.06 -81.14
N LYS A 194 -24.72 11.66 -80.41
CA LYS A 194 -25.79 10.78 -80.92
C LYS A 194 -26.87 11.52 -81.71
N GLN A 195 -27.05 12.83 -81.48
CA GLN A 195 -28.08 13.63 -82.16
C GLN A 195 -27.71 14.06 -83.58
N VAL A 196 -26.46 13.85 -84.03
CA VAL A 196 -26.03 14.13 -85.41
C VAL A 196 -26.70 13.16 -86.40
N PRO A 197 -27.57 13.62 -87.32
CA PRO A 197 -28.31 12.73 -88.21
C PRO A 197 -27.43 12.24 -89.37
N LYS A 198 -27.45 10.92 -89.64
CA LYS A 198 -26.78 10.30 -90.80
C LYS A 198 -27.61 10.49 -92.09
N PRO A 199 -27.06 11.07 -93.18
CA PRO A 199 -27.77 11.18 -94.45
C PRO A 199 -27.40 10.09 -95.48
N CYS A 200 -28.36 9.78 -96.35
CA CYS A 200 -28.23 9.26 -97.73
C CYS A 200 -27.69 7.83 -98.01
N SER A 201 -28.62 6.95 -98.42
CA SER A 201 -28.45 5.52 -98.71
C SER A 201 -27.65 5.13 -99.98
N ILE A 202 -26.85 6.02 -100.58
CA ILE A 202 -25.88 5.61 -101.63
C ILE A 202 -24.64 4.96 -100.99
N GLU A 203 -24.36 5.33 -99.74
CA GLU A 203 -23.22 4.81 -99.02
C GLU A 203 -23.38 3.34 -98.60
N VAL A 204 -24.53 2.68 -98.76
CA VAL A 204 -24.76 1.30 -98.22
C VAL A 204 -23.70 0.30 -98.69
N GLY A 205 -23.26 0.32 -99.96
CA GLY A 205 -22.17 -0.57 -100.43
C GLY A 205 -20.77 -0.18 -99.94
N GLN A 206 -20.55 1.10 -99.61
CA GLN A 206 -19.34 1.54 -98.89
C GLN A 206 -19.46 1.27 -97.40
N TYR A 207 -20.67 1.25 -96.84
CA TYR A 207 -20.97 0.85 -95.49
C TYR A 207 -20.97 -0.66 -95.35
N GLU A 208 -21.18 -1.48 -96.39
CA GLU A 208 -20.94 -2.92 -96.32
C GLU A 208 -19.45 -3.21 -96.30
N LYS A 209 -18.64 -2.49 -97.08
CA LYS A 209 -17.17 -2.55 -96.98
C LYS A 209 -16.67 -2.02 -95.65
N LYS A 210 -17.12 -0.84 -95.23
CA LYS A 210 -16.84 -0.30 -93.90
C LYS A 210 -17.47 -1.13 -92.79
N VAL A 211 -18.54 -1.90 -92.99
CA VAL A 211 -19.11 -2.82 -91.98
C VAL A 211 -18.32 -4.11 -91.95
N ASN A 212 -17.75 -4.57 -93.05
CA ASN A 212 -16.81 -5.68 -93.05
C ASN A 212 -15.49 -5.26 -92.38
N GLU A 213 -14.92 -4.11 -92.76
CA GLU A 213 -13.77 -3.48 -92.11
C GLU A 213 -14.07 -3.19 -90.62
N LEU A 214 -15.20 -2.55 -90.29
CA LEU A 214 -15.65 -2.36 -88.90
C LEU A 214 -16.04 -3.68 -88.23
N SER A 215 -16.32 -4.79 -88.94
CA SER A 215 -16.54 -6.10 -88.34
C SER A 215 -15.23 -6.80 -88.03
N GLU A 216 -14.20 -6.59 -88.87
CA GLU A 216 -12.83 -7.03 -88.62
C GLU A 216 -12.22 -6.20 -87.49
N GLU A 217 -12.41 -4.88 -87.49
CA GLU A 217 -12.07 -4.00 -86.38
C GLU A 217 -12.92 -4.31 -85.14
N LEU A 218 -14.22 -4.59 -85.24
CA LEU A 218 -15.02 -5.07 -84.10
C LEU A 218 -14.57 -6.45 -83.64
N ASN A 219 -14.04 -7.32 -84.51
CA ASN A 219 -13.49 -8.61 -84.11
C ASN A 219 -12.09 -8.45 -83.49
N ILE A 220 -11.29 -7.47 -83.92
CA ILE A 220 -10.03 -7.06 -83.29
C ILE A 220 -10.30 -6.38 -81.95
N VAL A 221 -11.30 -5.49 -81.87
CA VAL A 221 -11.77 -4.84 -80.65
C VAL A 221 -12.44 -5.84 -79.72
N ARG A 222 -13.20 -6.83 -80.21
CA ARG A 222 -13.71 -7.95 -79.40
C ARG A 222 -12.61 -8.87 -78.91
N LYS A 223 -11.55 -9.12 -79.71
CA LYS A 223 -10.37 -9.86 -79.25
C LYS A 223 -9.54 -9.07 -78.23
N ARG A 224 -9.42 -7.75 -78.40
CA ARG A 224 -8.79 -6.83 -77.43
C ARG A 224 -9.64 -6.66 -76.18
N LEU A 225 -10.96 -6.63 -76.30
CA LEU A 225 -11.94 -6.61 -75.22
C LEU A 225 -11.89 -7.94 -74.47
N ALA A 226 -11.93 -9.08 -75.15
CA ALA A 226 -11.76 -10.40 -74.52
C ALA A 226 -10.39 -10.53 -73.83
N ALA A 227 -9.31 -9.99 -74.41
CA ALA A 227 -8.00 -9.95 -73.76
C ALA A 227 -7.95 -8.96 -72.58
N ALA A 228 -8.74 -7.88 -72.60
CA ALA A 228 -8.90 -6.92 -71.51
C ALA A 228 -9.84 -7.44 -70.41
N GLU A 229 -10.85 -8.24 -70.76
CA GLU A 229 -11.74 -8.98 -69.86
C GLU A 229 -10.96 -10.14 -69.24
N GLU A 230 -10.09 -10.83 -69.98
CA GLU A 230 -9.19 -11.84 -69.43
C GLU A 230 -8.14 -11.20 -68.50
N SER A 231 -7.64 -10.01 -68.79
CA SER A 231 -6.73 -9.28 -67.89
C SER A 231 -7.42 -8.60 -66.71
N ALA A 232 -8.71 -8.26 -66.81
CA ALA A 232 -9.54 -7.75 -65.72
C ALA A 232 -10.17 -8.86 -64.85
N SER A 233 -10.41 -10.04 -65.41
CA SER A 233 -10.89 -11.24 -64.68
C SER A 233 -9.79 -11.89 -63.84
N LYS A 234 -8.52 -11.69 -64.23
CA LYS A 234 -7.39 -11.93 -63.34
C LYS A 234 -7.49 -10.93 -62.19
N PRO A 235 -7.70 -11.39 -60.93
CA PRO A 235 -7.81 -10.46 -59.81
C PRO A 235 -6.55 -9.59 -59.75
N PRO A 236 -6.67 -8.28 -59.46
CA PRO A 236 -5.53 -7.37 -59.49
C PRO A 236 -4.33 -7.95 -58.72
N PRO A 237 -3.09 -7.85 -59.24
CA PRO A 237 -1.93 -8.47 -58.59
C PRO A 237 -1.74 -7.96 -57.16
N LEU A 238 -2.17 -6.73 -56.88
CA LEU A 238 -2.22 -6.15 -55.53
C LEU A 238 -3.20 -6.88 -54.59
N LEU A 239 -4.32 -7.41 -55.08
CA LEU A 239 -5.29 -8.18 -54.28
C LEU A 239 -4.74 -9.57 -53.97
N LEU A 240 -4.06 -10.21 -54.92
CA LEU A 240 -3.35 -11.47 -54.66
C LEU A 240 -2.20 -11.29 -53.66
N GLU A 241 -1.44 -10.19 -53.78
CA GLU A 241 -0.38 -9.86 -52.83
C GLU A 241 -0.94 -9.50 -51.45
N LEU A 242 -2.06 -8.77 -51.37
CA LEU A 242 -2.75 -8.48 -50.11
C LEU A 242 -3.32 -9.77 -49.48
N GLN A 243 -3.87 -10.68 -50.28
CA GLN A 243 -4.33 -11.99 -49.81
C GLN A 243 -3.16 -12.83 -49.28
N ARG A 244 -2.00 -12.80 -49.94
CA ARG A 244 -0.76 -13.42 -49.47
C ARG A 244 -0.30 -12.80 -48.16
N GLN A 245 -0.21 -11.47 -48.09
CA GLN A 245 0.16 -10.74 -46.87
C GLN A 245 -0.81 -11.00 -45.70
N MET A 246 -2.12 -11.12 -45.95
CA MET A 246 -3.08 -11.53 -44.91
C MET A 246 -2.85 -12.97 -44.43
N LEU A 247 -2.51 -13.90 -45.33
CA LEU A 247 -2.18 -15.28 -44.96
C LEU A 247 -0.86 -15.35 -44.17
N ASP A 248 0.17 -14.61 -44.59
CA ASP A 248 1.46 -14.53 -43.92
C ASP A 248 1.32 -13.87 -42.53
N MET A 249 0.56 -12.78 -42.42
CA MET A 249 0.24 -12.13 -41.15
C MET A 249 -0.57 -13.04 -40.22
N LYS A 250 -1.54 -13.81 -40.76
CA LYS A 250 -2.31 -14.80 -40.00
C LYS A 250 -1.44 -15.95 -39.51
N ALA A 251 -0.53 -16.45 -40.34
CA ALA A 251 0.44 -17.47 -39.96
C ALA A 251 1.41 -16.95 -38.87
N ALA A 252 1.93 -15.73 -39.04
CA ALA A 252 2.77 -15.08 -38.04
C ALA A 252 2.04 -14.88 -36.70
N HIS A 253 0.77 -14.47 -36.73
CA HIS A 253 -0.07 -14.36 -35.53
C HIS A 253 -0.33 -15.72 -34.86
N GLN A 254 -0.58 -16.78 -35.64
CA GLN A 254 -0.72 -18.14 -35.08
C GLN A 254 0.59 -18.64 -34.44
N VAL A 255 1.74 -18.39 -35.07
CA VAL A 255 3.06 -18.72 -34.50
C VAL A 255 3.32 -17.91 -33.22
N ALA A 256 3.04 -16.60 -33.22
CA ALA A 256 3.18 -15.76 -32.03
C ALA A 256 2.26 -16.23 -30.88
N LEU A 257 0.99 -16.52 -31.18
CA LEU A 257 0.02 -16.99 -30.18
C LEU A 257 0.42 -18.35 -29.60
N THR A 258 0.92 -19.29 -30.41
CA THR A 258 1.45 -20.58 -29.90
C THR A 258 2.78 -20.42 -29.15
N ALA A 259 3.59 -19.40 -29.45
CA ALA A 259 4.80 -19.08 -28.70
C ALA A 259 4.47 -18.49 -27.31
N GLU A 260 3.52 -17.55 -27.22
CA GLU A 260 3.06 -17.01 -25.93
C GLU A 260 2.33 -18.09 -25.10
N GLN A 261 1.54 -18.97 -25.72
CA GLN A 261 0.97 -20.16 -25.05
C GLN A 261 2.03 -21.14 -24.54
N LYS A 262 3.21 -21.20 -25.16
CA LYS A 262 4.34 -22.02 -24.65
C LYS A 262 5.08 -21.31 -23.51
N LYS A 263 5.29 -19.99 -23.61
CA LYS A 263 5.93 -19.19 -22.56
C LYS A 263 5.10 -19.17 -21.26
N THR A 264 3.79 -18.96 -21.37
CA THR A 264 2.85 -19.02 -20.23
C THR A 264 2.90 -20.37 -19.53
N LYS A 265 2.73 -21.48 -20.26
CA LYS A 265 2.89 -22.84 -19.70
C LYS A 265 4.26 -23.09 -19.06
N GLN A 266 5.34 -22.55 -19.62
CA GLN A 266 6.67 -22.65 -19.02
C GLN A 266 6.80 -21.80 -17.74
N ALA A 267 6.13 -20.65 -17.65
CA ALA A 267 6.07 -19.84 -16.44
C ALA A 267 5.23 -20.53 -15.35
N GLU A 268 4.07 -21.07 -15.69
CA GLU A 268 3.21 -21.88 -14.81
C GLU A 268 3.96 -23.09 -14.25
N ASN A 269 4.68 -23.84 -15.10
CA ASN A 269 5.50 -24.97 -14.68
C ASN A 269 6.69 -24.56 -13.78
N ARG A 270 7.22 -23.34 -13.92
CA ARG A 270 8.26 -22.82 -13.01
C ARG A 270 7.67 -22.36 -11.68
N ALA A 271 6.52 -21.71 -11.70
CA ALA A 271 5.82 -21.26 -10.50
C ALA A 271 5.37 -22.45 -9.63
N THR A 272 4.84 -23.51 -10.24
CA THR A 272 4.46 -24.76 -9.55
C THR A 272 5.67 -25.45 -8.90
N VAL A 273 6.78 -25.63 -9.63
CA VAL A 273 8.02 -26.21 -9.06
C VAL A 273 8.60 -25.35 -7.93
N LEU A 274 8.53 -24.02 -8.02
CA LEU A 274 8.96 -23.13 -6.93
C LEU A 274 8.00 -23.17 -5.73
N ALA A 275 6.70 -23.39 -5.95
CA ALA A 275 5.73 -23.60 -4.88
C ALA A 275 6.00 -24.92 -4.15
N GLU A 276 6.19 -26.03 -4.87
CA GLU A 276 6.55 -27.34 -4.31
C GLU A 276 7.85 -27.28 -3.49
N GLN A 277 8.89 -26.61 -3.99
CA GLN A 277 10.15 -26.42 -3.26
C GLN A 277 9.97 -25.58 -1.99
N ASN A 278 9.14 -24.54 -2.03
CA ASN A 278 8.83 -23.74 -0.85
C ASN A 278 7.98 -24.51 0.16
N GLU A 279 6.99 -25.28 -0.28
CA GLU A 279 6.18 -26.15 0.59
C GLU A 279 7.04 -27.21 1.28
N GLN A 280 7.95 -27.87 0.56
CA GLN A 280 8.93 -28.80 1.14
C GLN A 280 9.85 -28.10 2.16
N ARG A 281 10.29 -26.86 1.87
CA ARG A 281 11.11 -26.07 2.80
C ARG A 281 10.33 -25.64 4.04
N VAL A 282 9.06 -25.31 3.90
CA VAL A 282 8.17 -24.98 5.03
C VAL A 282 7.92 -26.24 5.87
N ALA A 283 7.51 -27.35 5.26
CA ALA A 283 7.27 -28.61 5.96
C ALA A 283 8.51 -29.13 6.72
N THR A 284 9.71 -28.99 6.16
CA THR A 284 10.96 -29.36 6.86
C THR A 284 11.34 -28.39 7.99
N LEU A 285 10.96 -27.11 7.90
CA LEU A 285 11.09 -26.16 9.01
C LEU A 285 10.04 -26.42 10.10
N GLU A 286 8.81 -26.75 9.73
CA GLU A 286 7.73 -27.14 10.66
C GLU A 286 8.10 -28.42 11.43
N CYS A 287 8.66 -29.43 10.76
CA CYS A 287 9.17 -30.63 11.44
C CYS A 287 10.25 -30.28 12.46
N ARG A 288 11.24 -29.44 12.08
CA ARG A 288 12.29 -28.99 13.02
C ARG A 288 11.76 -28.12 14.15
N LEU A 289 10.73 -27.32 13.91
CA LEU A 289 10.06 -26.54 14.96
C LEU A 289 9.29 -27.45 15.92
N ALA A 290 8.66 -28.53 15.42
CA ALA A 290 8.04 -29.55 16.25
C ALA A 290 9.07 -30.31 17.09
N GLU A 291 10.19 -30.76 16.49
CA GLU A 291 11.33 -31.38 17.18
C GLU A 291 11.88 -30.46 18.29
N LEU A 292 12.13 -29.18 17.98
CA LEU A 292 12.60 -28.20 18.98
C LEU A 292 11.57 -27.95 20.07
N SER A 293 10.27 -27.92 19.75
CA SER A 293 9.20 -27.72 20.73
C SER A 293 9.04 -28.94 21.65
N GLU A 294 9.19 -30.15 21.12
CA GLU A 294 9.23 -31.39 21.90
C GLU A 294 10.44 -31.40 22.82
N VAL A 295 11.64 -31.09 22.31
CA VAL A 295 12.87 -31.01 23.10
C VAL A 295 12.75 -29.97 24.21
N VAL A 296 12.28 -28.75 23.92
CA VAL A 296 12.00 -27.73 24.96
C VAL A 296 10.99 -28.23 25.98
N GLY A 297 9.90 -28.89 25.54
CA GLY A 297 8.92 -29.49 26.44
C GLY A 297 9.49 -30.61 27.34
N THR A 298 10.46 -31.39 26.86
CA THR A 298 11.19 -32.35 27.71
C THR A 298 12.12 -31.66 28.69
N TYR A 299 12.82 -30.59 28.30
CA TYR A 299 13.65 -29.80 29.21
C TYR A 299 12.82 -29.09 30.28
N GLU A 300 11.62 -28.59 29.97
CA GLU A 300 10.71 -28.01 30.96
C GLU A 300 10.21 -29.05 31.96
N LYS A 301 9.84 -30.26 31.51
CA LYS A 301 9.47 -31.37 32.39
C LYS A 301 10.62 -31.77 33.31
N ASN A 302 11.80 -32.03 32.76
CA ASN A 302 12.99 -32.37 33.55
C ASN A 302 13.32 -31.26 34.55
N ARG A 303 13.20 -29.98 34.17
CA ARG A 303 13.38 -28.84 35.07
C ARG A 303 12.34 -28.81 36.20
N THR A 304 11.09 -29.19 35.96
CA THR A 304 10.09 -29.32 37.04
C THR A 304 10.38 -30.50 37.96
N GLU A 305 10.81 -31.65 37.42
CA GLU A 305 11.23 -32.81 38.21
C GLU A 305 12.47 -32.48 39.06
N ASP A 306 13.46 -31.79 38.50
CA ASP A 306 14.64 -31.30 39.22
C ASP A 306 14.24 -30.30 40.32
N GLN A 307 13.28 -29.41 40.07
CA GLN A 307 12.76 -28.49 41.09
C GLN A 307 12.07 -29.24 42.24
N GLU A 308 11.24 -30.23 41.95
CA GLU A 308 10.65 -31.10 42.97
C GLU A 308 11.71 -31.87 43.76
N ASN A 309 12.71 -32.42 43.08
CA ASN A 309 13.80 -33.15 43.73
C ASN A 309 14.68 -32.23 44.58
N ILE A 310 14.94 -31.00 44.14
CA ILE A 310 15.62 -29.96 44.95
C ILE A 310 14.78 -29.59 46.17
N LEU A 311 13.46 -29.52 46.07
CA LEU A 311 12.58 -29.28 47.23
C LEU A 311 12.63 -30.46 48.21
N ARG A 312 12.50 -31.71 47.75
CA ARG A 312 12.63 -32.93 48.59
C ARG A 312 14.01 -33.01 49.26
N LEU A 313 15.08 -32.66 48.55
CA LEU A 313 16.44 -32.62 49.10
C LEU A 313 16.61 -31.49 50.13
N LYS A 314 16.04 -30.30 49.89
CA LYS A 314 16.02 -29.22 50.88
C LYS A 314 15.24 -29.61 52.13
N GLU A 315 14.07 -30.24 51.98
CA GLU A 315 13.30 -30.79 53.10
C GLU A 315 14.14 -31.82 53.86
N ARG A 316 14.80 -32.78 53.19
CA ARG A 316 15.66 -33.75 53.86
C ARG A 316 16.89 -33.13 54.52
N VAL A 317 17.47 -32.07 53.95
CA VAL A 317 18.52 -31.28 54.60
C VAL A 317 17.99 -30.60 55.85
N THR A 318 16.83 -29.92 55.81
CA THR A 318 16.25 -29.32 57.02
C THR A 318 15.86 -30.35 58.09
N GLN A 319 15.46 -31.56 57.70
CA GLN A 319 15.27 -32.68 58.62
C GLN A 319 16.60 -33.11 59.23
N LEU A 320 17.63 -33.34 58.42
CA LEU A 320 18.98 -33.68 58.86
C LEU A 320 19.61 -32.58 59.72
N ASP A 321 19.33 -31.30 59.47
CA ASP A 321 19.75 -30.19 60.31
C ASP A 321 18.98 -30.18 61.64
N SER A 322 17.70 -30.57 61.66
CA SER A 322 16.96 -30.77 62.91
C SER A 322 17.48 -31.98 63.70
N GLU A 323 17.81 -33.09 63.04
CA GLU A 323 18.46 -34.27 63.62
C GLU A 323 19.86 -33.90 64.15
N ASN A 324 20.68 -33.22 63.35
CA ASN A 324 22.03 -32.78 63.70
C ASN A 324 22.05 -31.69 64.77
N THR A 325 21.06 -30.80 64.85
CA THR A 325 20.99 -29.83 65.97
C THR A 325 20.53 -30.48 67.26
N VAL A 326 19.75 -31.56 67.21
CA VAL A 326 19.50 -32.42 68.38
C VAL A 326 20.76 -33.21 68.76
N LEU A 327 21.46 -33.80 67.80
CA LEU A 327 22.71 -34.54 68.04
C LEU A 327 23.86 -33.63 68.49
N ALA A 328 24.01 -32.43 67.95
CA ALA A 328 25.03 -31.45 68.37
C ALA A 328 24.72 -30.84 69.75
N LYS A 329 23.44 -30.76 70.16
CA LYS A 329 23.08 -30.48 71.56
C LYS A 329 23.44 -31.65 72.48
N ALA A 330 23.41 -32.89 72.00
CA ALA A 330 23.85 -34.08 72.74
C ALA A 330 25.38 -34.27 72.72
N ALA A 331 26.06 -33.78 71.68
CA ALA A 331 27.50 -33.88 71.44
C ALA A 331 28.24 -32.55 71.67
N GLY A 332 27.62 -31.60 72.36
CA GLY A 332 28.16 -30.27 72.70
C GLY A 332 29.25 -30.31 73.76
N HIS A 333 30.20 -31.23 73.62
CA HIS A 333 31.40 -31.37 74.44
C HIS A 333 32.51 -31.95 73.56
N ASN A 334 33.51 -31.08 73.27
CA ASN A 334 34.86 -31.31 72.74
C ASN A 334 35.17 -30.57 71.43
N ASP A 335 35.82 -29.42 71.64
CA ASP A 335 37.08 -28.99 71.03
C ASP A 335 37.15 -28.59 69.55
N GLU A 336 37.30 -27.27 69.36
CA GLU A 336 38.09 -26.69 68.27
C GLU A 336 39.58 -26.93 68.54
N ASP A 337 40.39 -27.16 67.51
CA ASP A 337 41.77 -26.68 67.53
C ASP A 337 42.33 -26.45 66.12
N LYS A 338 43.19 -25.44 65.99
CA LYS A 338 43.83 -24.97 64.74
C LYS A 338 45.35 -25.11 64.88
N GLU A 339 46.05 -25.39 63.79
CA GLU A 339 47.44 -24.92 63.65
C GLU A 339 47.74 -24.42 62.22
N GLU A 340 48.30 -23.21 62.16
CA GLU A 340 49.06 -22.66 61.04
C GLU A 340 50.51 -22.46 61.52
N SER A 341 51.51 -22.68 60.67
CA SER A 341 52.91 -22.35 61.00
C SER A 341 53.69 -21.83 59.78
N ASP A 342 54.12 -20.57 59.83
CA ASP A 342 54.86 -19.90 58.76
C ASP A 342 56.34 -20.32 58.65
N ASP A 343 56.79 -20.60 57.44
CA ASP A 343 58.13 -21.13 57.13
C ASP A 343 58.93 -20.11 56.27
N ALA A 344 59.44 -19.03 56.88
CA ALA A 344 59.90 -17.82 56.16
C ALA A 344 61.30 -17.25 56.48
N ASN A 345 62.11 -17.85 57.37
CA ASN A 345 63.44 -17.31 57.74
C ASN A 345 64.52 -18.40 57.98
N LEU A 346 65.24 -18.81 56.93
CA LEU A 346 66.48 -19.59 57.06
C LEU A 346 67.64 -18.99 56.23
N ASP A 347 68.80 -18.90 56.89
CA ASP A 347 70.07 -18.38 56.35
C ASP A 347 70.64 -19.21 55.18
N VAL A 348 71.50 -18.60 54.34
CA VAL A 348 72.10 -19.20 53.14
C VAL A 348 72.87 -20.49 53.46
N GLN A 349 73.59 -20.56 54.59
CA GLN A 349 74.21 -21.82 55.01
C GLN A 349 73.19 -22.86 55.47
N GLY A 350 72.06 -22.43 56.05
CA GLY A 350 70.90 -23.28 56.33
C GLY A 350 70.27 -23.85 55.06
N VAL A 351 70.13 -23.02 54.02
CA VAL A 351 69.67 -23.42 52.68
C VAL A 351 70.67 -24.40 52.04
N ILE A 352 71.97 -24.13 52.06
CA ILE A 352 73.01 -25.05 51.55
C ILE A 352 72.97 -26.40 52.28
N ASN A 353 72.88 -26.39 53.62
CA ASN A 353 72.76 -27.61 54.41
C ASN A 353 71.44 -28.35 54.14
N LYS A 354 70.33 -27.64 53.89
CA LYS A 354 69.05 -28.26 53.51
C LYS A 354 69.09 -28.79 52.07
N ILE A 355 69.81 -28.13 51.15
CA ILE A 355 70.12 -28.65 49.79
C ILE A 355 70.97 -29.92 49.88
N PHE A 356 72.03 -29.98 50.70
CA PHE A 356 72.82 -31.21 50.87
C PHE A 356 72.00 -32.33 51.52
N LYS A 357 71.14 -32.02 52.51
CA LYS A 357 70.18 -32.99 53.06
C LYS A 357 69.17 -33.47 52.02
N LEU A 358 68.63 -32.57 51.20
CA LEU A 358 67.71 -32.89 50.10
C LEU A 358 68.40 -33.66 48.97
N GLN A 359 69.66 -33.39 48.64
CA GLN A 359 70.45 -34.18 47.69
C GLN A 359 70.77 -35.57 48.25
N SER A 360 71.04 -35.71 49.55
CA SER A 360 71.23 -37.00 50.20
C SER A 360 69.92 -37.80 50.25
N LEU A 361 68.80 -37.15 50.55
CA LEU A 361 67.46 -37.75 50.48
C LEU A 361 67.06 -38.09 49.04
N LEU A 362 67.37 -37.23 48.07
CA LEU A 362 67.09 -37.47 46.65
C LEU A 362 67.91 -38.66 46.14
N LYS A 363 69.19 -38.79 46.51
CA LYS A 363 69.99 -40.00 46.21
C LYS A 363 69.34 -41.25 46.82
N LYS A 364 69.03 -41.22 48.12
CA LYS A 364 68.35 -42.33 48.83
C LYS A 364 66.94 -42.64 48.29
N ALA A 365 66.23 -41.66 47.74
CA ALA A 365 64.92 -41.83 47.11
C ALA A 365 65.03 -42.36 45.67
N ASN A 366 66.05 -41.92 44.93
CA ASN A 366 66.40 -42.42 43.60
C ASN A 366 66.88 -43.89 43.66
N GLU A 367 67.61 -44.25 44.73
CA GLU A 367 67.99 -45.62 45.10
C GLU A 367 66.80 -46.51 45.52
N ARG A 368 65.69 -45.90 45.96
CA ARG A 368 64.44 -46.59 46.37
C ARG A 368 63.32 -46.49 45.33
N SER A 369 63.58 -45.84 44.20
CA SER A 369 62.66 -45.68 43.09
C SER A 369 62.82 -46.86 42.13
N GLU A 370 61.71 -47.45 41.69
CA GLU A 370 61.70 -48.49 40.66
C GLU A 370 62.13 -47.95 39.26
N LYS A 371 62.37 -46.64 39.13
CA LYS A 371 62.99 -45.98 37.98
C LYS A 371 64.03 -44.94 38.44
N PRO A 372 65.34 -45.25 38.43
CA PRO A 372 66.38 -44.29 38.79
C PRO A 372 66.69 -43.29 37.67
N VAL A 373 66.83 -42.02 38.02
CA VAL A 373 67.17 -40.91 37.11
C VAL A 373 68.68 -40.61 37.16
N ASN A 374 69.30 -40.36 36.00
CA ASN A 374 70.72 -40.06 35.88
C ASN A 374 71.06 -38.65 36.41
N LEU A 375 71.75 -38.59 37.57
CA LEU A 375 72.08 -37.33 38.24
C LEU A 375 73.26 -36.56 37.61
N SER A 376 73.99 -37.16 36.67
CA SER A 376 75.18 -36.58 36.04
C SER A 376 74.88 -35.41 35.10
N THR A 377 73.70 -35.40 34.48
CA THR A 377 73.29 -34.34 33.52
C THR A 377 72.87 -33.04 34.23
N LEU A 378 72.68 -33.07 35.55
CA LEU A 378 72.22 -31.93 36.35
C LEU A 378 73.34 -31.14 37.04
N LEU A 379 74.61 -31.60 36.99
CA LEU A 379 75.74 -30.97 37.70
C LEU A 379 77.07 -31.02 36.89
N PRO A 380 77.24 -30.19 35.84
CA PRO A 380 78.35 -30.32 34.88
C PRO A 380 79.52 -29.34 35.11
N PHE A 381 80.06 -29.24 36.34
CA PHE A 381 81.24 -28.40 36.63
C PHE A 381 82.39 -29.18 37.28
N ARG A 382 83.41 -29.49 36.48
CA ARG A 382 84.81 -29.55 36.93
C ARG A 382 85.79 -29.39 35.77
N GLU A 383 86.63 -28.37 35.86
CA GLU A 383 87.80 -28.16 35.01
C GLU A 383 88.93 -29.13 35.41
N ASP A 384 89.82 -29.45 34.47
CA ASP A 384 91.29 -29.39 34.63
C ASP A 384 91.98 -29.72 33.29
N SER A 385 93.15 -29.15 33.03
CA SER A 385 93.72 -28.99 31.68
C SER A 385 95.27 -28.97 31.66
N TYR A 386 95.85 -29.20 30.46
CA TYR A 386 97.28 -29.07 30.11
C TYR A 386 98.22 -30.17 30.68
N ASN A 387 99.30 -30.63 30.04
CA ASN A 387 99.93 -30.36 28.72
C ASN A 387 100.92 -31.51 28.35
N ILE A 388 101.46 -31.50 27.12
CA ILE A 388 102.86 -31.83 26.70
C ILE A 388 102.94 -32.43 25.26
N ASN A 389 103.30 -31.54 24.32
CA ASN A 389 104.24 -31.68 23.19
C ASN A 389 103.95 -32.59 21.97
N ASP A 390 104.30 -32.22 20.72
CA ASP A 390 104.10 -30.93 20.00
C ASP A 390 104.35 -31.02 18.47
N GLU A 391 104.70 -32.19 17.90
CA GLU A 391 104.65 -32.38 16.43
C GLU A 391 103.25 -32.80 15.98
N GLU A 392 102.56 -33.60 16.80
CA GLU A 392 101.14 -33.92 16.59
C GLU A 392 100.26 -32.66 16.72
N THR A 393 100.68 -31.60 17.41
CA THR A 393 99.89 -30.35 17.52
C THR A 393 99.97 -29.49 16.26
N ILE A 394 101.02 -29.56 15.44
CA ILE A 394 101.04 -28.87 14.13
C ILE A 394 100.17 -29.64 13.13
N HIS A 395 100.29 -30.97 13.07
CA HIS A 395 99.39 -31.77 12.24
C HIS A 395 97.94 -31.77 12.73
N LYS A 396 97.68 -31.69 14.04
CA LYS A 396 96.36 -31.43 14.61
C LYS A 396 95.88 -30.04 14.25
N LYS A 397 96.68 -28.97 14.36
CA LYS A 397 96.28 -27.63 13.92
C LYS A 397 95.93 -27.57 12.44
N CYS A 398 96.73 -28.14 11.54
CA CYS A 398 96.36 -28.21 10.11
C CYS A 398 95.13 -29.11 9.86
N ARG A 399 94.87 -30.10 10.72
CA ARG A 399 93.66 -30.92 10.67
C ARG A 399 92.43 -30.19 11.24
N GLU A 400 92.60 -29.40 12.30
CA GLU A 400 91.62 -28.53 12.93
C GLU A 400 91.29 -27.32 12.04
N GLU A 401 92.26 -26.82 11.26
CA GLU A 401 92.05 -25.84 10.19
C GLU A 401 91.32 -26.47 9.00
N TYR A 402 91.66 -27.69 8.60
CA TYR A 402 90.95 -28.41 7.54
C TYR A 402 89.52 -28.78 7.94
N ASP A 403 89.33 -29.33 9.15
CA ASP A 403 88.03 -29.67 9.71
C ASP A 403 87.25 -28.39 10.04
N GLY A 404 87.92 -27.32 10.46
CA GLY A 404 87.35 -25.97 10.62
C GLY A 404 86.85 -25.38 9.30
N LEU A 405 87.64 -25.47 8.22
CA LEU A 405 87.23 -25.02 6.87
C LEU A 405 86.09 -25.89 6.31
N LYS A 406 86.07 -27.18 6.66
CA LYS A 406 84.98 -28.11 6.32
C LYS A 406 83.71 -27.83 7.12
N GLU A 407 83.84 -27.47 8.40
CA GLU A 407 82.75 -26.96 9.22
C GLU A 407 82.25 -25.61 8.71
N GLU A 408 83.13 -24.70 8.29
CA GLU A 408 82.73 -23.44 7.65
C GLU A 408 81.99 -23.68 6.34
N PHE A 409 82.42 -24.64 5.54
CA PHE A 409 81.73 -25.05 4.32
C PHE A 409 80.35 -25.67 4.61
N GLU A 410 80.24 -26.58 5.59
CA GLU A 410 78.95 -27.13 6.01
C GLU A 410 78.05 -26.08 6.69
N ARG A 411 78.61 -25.15 7.47
CA ARG A 411 77.89 -23.97 8.01
C ARG A 411 77.43 -23.04 6.89
N TYR A 412 78.23 -22.83 5.84
CA TYR A 412 77.87 -22.04 4.67
C TYR A 412 76.77 -22.72 3.85
N LYS A 413 76.86 -24.04 3.65
CA LYS A 413 75.85 -24.88 3.01
C LYS A 413 74.54 -24.92 3.79
N LEU A 414 74.60 -25.05 5.12
CA LEU A 414 73.44 -24.94 6.02
C LEU A 414 72.85 -23.53 6.01
N ARG A 415 73.67 -22.47 5.94
CA ARG A 415 73.22 -21.08 5.84
C ARG A 415 72.62 -20.76 4.47
N ALA A 416 73.16 -21.32 3.40
CA ALA A 416 72.59 -21.23 2.06
C ALA A 416 71.27 -22.01 1.96
N GLN A 417 71.20 -23.21 2.54
CA GLN A 417 69.96 -23.96 2.70
C GLN A 417 68.96 -23.24 3.62
N SER A 418 69.38 -22.55 4.68
CA SER A 418 68.48 -21.77 5.53
C SER A 418 68.01 -20.50 4.84
N VAL A 419 68.83 -19.84 4.02
CA VAL A 419 68.39 -18.68 3.21
C VAL A 419 67.44 -19.11 2.09
N LEU A 420 67.68 -20.27 1.45
CA LEU A 420 66.75 -20.85 0.47
C LEU A 420 65.45 -21.31 1.15
N LYS A 421 65.54 -21.98 2.30
CA LYS A 421 64.40 -22.39 3.12
C LYS A 421 63.62 -21.18 3.60
N ASN A 422 64.28 -20.12 4.07
CA ASN A 422 63.66 -18.87 4.48
C ASN A 422 63.03 -18.15 3.30
N LYS A 423 63.63 -18.08 2.11
CA LYS A 423 62.93 -17.59 0.90
C LYS A 423 61.70 -18.43 0.55
N TRP A 424 61.77 -19.75 0.76
CA TRP A 424 60.63 -20.66 0.63
C TRP A 424 59.62 -20.49 1.78
N GLN A 425 60.04 -19.95 2.92
CA GLN A 425 59.24 -19.66 4.09
C GLN A 425 58.58 -18.28 3.98
N ASP A 426 59.25 -17.26 3.42
CA ASP A 426 58.69 -15.94 3.06
C ASP A 426 57.67 -16.08 1.91
N ALA A 427 57.92 -16.97 0.95
CA ALA A 427 56.94 -17.35 -0.07
C ALA A 427 55.76 -18.17 0.49
N LYS A 428 55.88 -18.68 1.72
CA LYS A 428 54.86 -19.49 2.44
C LYS A 428 54.20 -18.73 3.59
N ASP A 429 54.84 -17.68 4.09
CA ASP A 429 54.29 -16.61 4.90
C ASP A 429 53.46 -15.72 3.98
N GLY A 430 52.34 -16.29 3.57
CA GLY A 430 51.38 -15.66 2.70
C GLY A 430 50.66 -14.52 3.39
N SER A 431 51.33 -13.47 3.89
CA SER A 431 50.67 -12.20 4.24
C SER A 431 50.06 -11.62 2.97
N VAL A 432 50.87 -11.44 1.93
CA VAL A 432 50.42 -10.98 0.61
C VAL A 432 49.41 -11.95 -0.01
N ASN A 433 49.60 -13.27 0.12
CA ASN A 433 48.63 -14.24 -0.39
C ASN A 433 47.31 -14.22 0.42
N LYS A 434 47.33 -14.07 1.75
CA LYS A 434 46.12 -13.92 2.59
C LYS A 434 45.42 -12.59 2.34
N GLU A 435 46.15 -11.51 2.10
CA GLU A 435 45.59 -10.20 1.71
C GLU A 435 44.93 -10.29 0.32
N VAL A 436 45.59 -10.94 -0.65
CA VAL A 436 45.01 -11.20 -1.96
C VAL A 436 43.82 -12.16 -1.88
N GLU A 437 43.83 -13.17 -0.99
CA GLU A 437 42.70 -14.06 -0.73
C GLU A 437 41.55 -13.37 -0.01
N THR A 438 41.79 -12.50 0.97
CA THR A 438 40.74 -11.71 1.63
C THR A 438 40.13 -10.69 0.68
N LEU A 439 40.93 -10.00 -0.15
CA LEU A 439 40.43 -9.13 -1.22
C LEU A 439 39.66 -9.92 -2.28
N ARG A 440 40.11 -11.12 -2.67
CA ARG A 440 39.34 -12.02 -3.55
C ARG A 440 38.02 -12.44 -2.90
N ASN A 441 38.02 -12.80 -1.63
CA ASN A 441 36.82 -13.17 -0.89
C ASN A 441 35.83 -12.01 -0.83
N GLN A 442 36.28 -10.80 -0.43
CA GLN A 442 35.48 -9.57 -0.47
C GLN A 442 34.96 -9.27 -1.88
N LEU A 443 35.77 -9.44 -2.93
CA LEU A 443 35.33 -9.25 -4.32
C LEU A 443 34.26 -10.29 -4.71
N THR A 444 34.37 -11.55 -4.28
CA THR A 444 33.31 -12.56 -4.51
C THR A 444 32.06 -12.30 -3.68
N GLU A 445 32.20 -11.77 -2.46
CA GLU A 445 31.09 -11.39 -1.59
C GLU A 445 30.33 -10.18 -2.16
N GLN A 446 31.04 -9.14 -2.60
CA GLN A 446 30.43 -8.01 -3.30
C GLN A 446 29.78 -8.42 -4.62
N ARG A 447 30.41 -9.35 -5.39
CA ARG A 447 29.77 -9.93 -6.58
C ARG A 447 28.50 -10.72 -6.23
N LYS A 448 28.50 -11.52 -5.16
CA LYS A 448 27.32 -12.22 -4.63
C LYS A 448 26.24 -11.23 -4.19
N ARG A 449 26.60 -10.16 -3.46
CA ARG A 449 25.69 -9.11 -2.99
C ARG A 449 25.06 -8.34 -4.14
N VAL A 450 25.86 -7.95 -5.14
CA VAL A 450 25.35 -7.33 -6.39
C VAL A 450 24.44 -8.30 -7.14
N LYS A 451 24.73 -9.60 -7.16
CA LYS A 451 23.82 -10.60 -7.75
C LYS A 451 22.51 -10.68 -6.97
N CYS A 452 22.55 -10.86 -5.65
CA CYS A 452 21.35 -10.93 -4.80
C CYS A 452 20.49 -9.65 -4.92
N LEU A 453 21.12 -8.47 -5.00
CA LEU A 453 20.41 -7.21 -5.21
C LEU A 453 19.74 -7.15 -6.59
N ARG A 454 20.42 -7.59 -7.66
CA ARG A 454 19.80 -7.70 -9.00
C ARG A 454 18.64 -8.70 -9.01
N ASP A 455 18.83 -9.85 -8.40
CA ASP A 455 17.80 -10.90 -8.30
C ASP A 455 16.58 -10.35 -7.54
N SER A 456 16.78 -9.63 -6.42
CA SER A 456 15.69 -8.97 -5.66
C SER A 456 15.01 -7.80 -6.40
N LEU A 457 15.75 -7.08 -7.24
CA LEU A 457 15.16 -6.03 -8.08
C LEU A 457 14.34 -6.61 -9.24
N GLU A 458 14.70 -7.80 -9.74
CA GLU A 458 13.90 -8.47 -10.77
C GLU A 458 12.64 -9.12 -10.18
N THR A 459 12.71 -9.72 -8.99
CA THR A 459 11.49 -10.21 -8.31
C THR A 459 10.52 -9.06 -8.00
N GLN A 460 11.01 -7.92 -7.50
CA GLN A 460 10.17 -6.74 -7.29
C GLN A 460 9.54 -6.21 -8.60
N LYS A 461 10.29 -6.21 -9.71
CA LYS A 461 9.71 -5.85 -11.01
C LYS A 461 8.63 -6.83 -11.46
N ASP A 462 8.82 -8.13 -11.25
CA ASP A 462 7.84 -9.14 -11.64
C ASP A 462 6.57 -9.06 -10.77
N GLU A 463 6.71 -8.83 -9.46
CA GLU A 463 5.60 -8.51 -8.54
C GLU A 463 4.84 -7.23 -9.00
N HIS A 464 5.57 -6.18 -9.40
CA HIS A 464 4.97 -4.97 -9.96
C HIS A 464 4.28 -5.22 -11.32
N LYS A 465 4.82 -6.08 -12.20
CA LYS A 465 4.15 -6.46 -13.45
C LYS A 465 2.84 -7.20 -13.16
N ILE A 466 2.86 -8.18 -12.25
CA ILE A 466 1.67 -8.96 -11.86
C ILE A 466 0.59 -8.05 -11.27
N THR A 467 0.94 -7.19 -10.31
CA THR A 467 -0.03 -6.25 -9.71
C THR A 467 -0.58 -5.25 -10.73
N ILE A 468 0.22 -4.79 -11.71
CA ILE A 468 -0.28 -3.97 -12.83
C ILE A 468 -1.27 -4.76 -13.71
N GLU A 469 -1.00 -6.04 -13.99
CA GLU A 469 -1.93 -6.90 -14.75
C GLU A 469 -3.22 -7.19 -14.00
N GLU A 470 -3.16 -7.44 -12.69
CA GLU A 470 -4.33 -7.60 -11.83
C GLU A 470 -5.18 -6.33 -11.78
N LEU A 471 -4.54 -5.17 -11.60
CA LEU A 471 -5.22 -3.87 -11.65
C LEU A 471 -5.88 -3.64 -13.01
N ARG A 472 -5.19 -3.93 -14.13
CA ARG A 472 -5.76 -3.84 -15.48
C ARG A 472 -6.97 -4.77 -15.67
N LYS A 473 -6.91 -6.01 -15.19
CA LYS A 473 -8.04 -6.95 -15.21
C LYS A 473 -9.21 -6.43 -14.37
N SER A 474 -8.95 -5.91 -13.17
CA SER A 474 -9.99 -5.34 -12.30
C SER A 474 -10.65 -4.11 -12.93
N LEU A 475 -9.88 -3.27 -13.62
CA LEU A 475 -10.38 -2.10 -14.34
C LEU A 475 -11.27 -2.52 -15.51
N SER A 476 -10.84 -3.49 -16.32
CA SER A 476 -11.63 -4.02 -17.44
C SER A 476 -12.97 -4.57 -16.95
N VAL A 477 -12.99 -5.37 -15.88
CA VAL A 477 -14.24 -5.89 -15.28
C VAL A 477 -15.14 -4.75 -14.77
N GLN A 478 -14.57 -3.68 -14.20
CA GLN A 478 -15.35 -2.54 -13.72
C GLN A 478 -15.87 -1.65 -14.86
N ALA A 479 -15.10 -1.50 -15.95
CA ALA A 479 -15.53 -0.81 -17.16
C ALA A 479 -16.74 -1.53 -17.78
N GLU A 480 -16.65 -2.85 -18.00
CA GLU A 480 -17.77 -3.62 -18.54
C GLU A 480 -19.03 -3.57 -17.65
N LYS A 481 -18.88 -3.51 -16.31
CA LYS A 481 -20.01 -3.30 -15.39
C LYS A 481 -20.66 -1.93 -15.63
N SER A 482 -19.86 -0.87 -15.73
CA SER A 482 -20.37 0.47 -15.98
C SER A 482 -21.04 0.62 -17.36
N GLU A 483 -20.58 -0.13 -18.37
CA GLU A 483 -21.23 -0.20 -19.69
C GLU A 483 -22.57 -0.94 -19.63
N ARG A 484 -22.64 -2.06 -18.89
CA ARG A 484 -23.91 -2.78 -18.64
C ARG A 484 -24.92 -1.88 -17.90
N GLU A 485 -24.48 -1.16 -16.87
CA GLU A 485 -25.31 -0.20 -16.12
C GLU A 485 -25.82 0.94 -17.01
N LYS A 486 -24.96 1.54 -17.84
CA LYS A 486 -25.38 2.55 -18.84
C LYS A 486 -26.41 1.99 -19.81
N CYS A 487 -26.18 0.80 -20.36
CA CYS A 487 -27.09 0.16 -21.31
C CYS A 487 -28.48 -0.10 -20.69
N ILE A 488 -28.54 -0.51 -19.42
CA ILE A 488 -29.81 -0.67 -18.68
C ILE A 488 -30.52 0.68 -18.52
N ILE A 489 -29.80 1.72 -18.09
CA ILE A 489 -30.34 3.07 -17.90
C ILE A 489 -30.83 3.68 -19.23
N GLU A 490 -30.09 3.51 -20.32
CA GLU A 490 -30.48 3.92 -21.67
C GLU A 490 -31.73 3.18 -22.15
N ALA A 491 -31.84 1.87 -21.90
CA ALA A 491 -33.03 1.09 -22.21
C ALA A 491 -34.26 1.56 -21.40
N GLU A 492 -34.10 1.85 -20.11
CA GLU A 492 -35.16 2.44 -19.28
C GLU A 492 -35.60 3.82 -19.78
N HIS A 493 -34.67 4.69 -20.18
CA HIS A 493 -34.99 6.00 -20.73
C HIS A 493 -35.69 5.88 -22.10
N ALA A 494 -35.24 4.98 -22.97
CA ALA A 494 -35.91 4.68 -24.23
C ALA A 494 -37.33 4.15 -24.01
N HIS A 495 -37.55 3.31 -23.00
CA HIS A 495 -38.87 2.81 -22.64
C HIS A 495 -39.80 3.94 -22.16
N LYS A 496 -39.36 4.77 -21.20
CA LYS A 496 -40.11 5.94 -20.70
C LYS A 496 -40.43 6.94 -21.82
N LEU A 497 -39.51 7.15 -22.77
CA LEU A 497 -39.76 7.97 -23.96
C LEU A 497 -40.80 7.35 -24.91
N ALA A 498 -40.80 6.02 -25.08
CA ALA A 498 -41.80 5.33 -25.89
C ALA A 498 -43.20 5.40 -25.26
N GLU A 499 -43.30 5.28 -23.94
CA GLU A 499 -44.56 5.48 -23.18
C GLU A 499 -45.10 6.90 -23.37
N LEU A 500 -44.29 7.93 -23.15
CA LEU A 500 -44.69 9.33 -23.36
C LEU A 500 -45.10 9.61 -24.83
N GLN A 501 -44.41 9.01 -25.81
CA GLN A 501 -44.81 9.10 -27.22
C GLN A 501 -46.16 8.41 -27.49
N PHE A 502 -46.43 7.28 -26.83
CA PHE A 502 -47.71 6.57 -26.93
C PHE A 502 -48.85 7.39 -26.30
N GLU A 503 -48.63 8.01 -25.14
CA GLU A 503 -49.60 8.92 -24.53
C GLU A 503 -49.88 10.13 -25.44
N ILE A 504 -48.84 10.77 -26.01
CA ILE A 504 -49.01 11.88 -26.96
C ILE A 504 -49.79 11.44 -28.20
N LYS A 505 -49.53 10.26 -28.75
CA LYS A 505 -50.32 9.70 -29.87
C LYS A 505 -51.78 9.52 -29.46
N ARG A 506 -52.05 8.91 -28.30
CA ARG A 506 -53.40 8.71 -27.75
C ARG A 506 -54.10 10.04 -27.41
N HIS A 507 -53.37 11.10 -27.06
CA HIS A 507 -53.92 12.45 -26.93
C HIS A 507 -54.29 13.05 -28.29
N ARG A 508 -53.41 12.94 -29.30
CA ARG A 508 -53.68 13.38 -30.68
C ARG A 508 -54.86 12.66 -31.32
N GLU A 509 -54.95 11.34 -31.14
CA GLU A 509 -56.09 10.53 -31.62
C GLU A 509 -57.41 10.96 -30.98
N ARG A 510 -57.41 11.24 -29.67
CA ARG A 510 -58.58 11.80 -28.97
C ARG A 510 -58.94 13.19 -29.49
N THR A 511 -57.99 14.10 -29.67
CA THR A 511 -58.30 15.44 -30.19
C THR A 511 -58.77 15.40 -31.64
N VAL A 512 -58.19 14.56 -32.50
CA VAL A 512 -58.67 14.35 -33.88
C VAL A 512 -60.08 13.74 -33.89
N SER A 513 -60.38 12.79 -32.99
CA SER A 513 -61.72 12.20 -32.87
C SER A 513 -62.76 13.23 -32.42
N LEU A 514 -62.43 14.07 -31.43
CA LEU A 514 -63.28 15.17 -30.96
C LEU A 514 -63.47 16.24 -32.04
N LEU A 515 -62.43 16.59 -32.79
CA LEU A 515 -62.54 17.52 -33.92
C LEU A 515 -63.44 16.94 -35.02
N ALA A 516 -63.31 15.67 -35.36
CA ALA A 516 -64.18 15.00 -36.33
C ALA A 516 -65.64 14.88 -35.84
N GLU A 517 -65.87 14.76 -34.53
CA GLU A 517 -67.21 14.83 -33.93
C GLU A 517 -67.79 16.25 -34.03
N LYS A 518 -66.99 17.28 -33.71
CA LYS A 518 -67.41 18.69 -33.87
C LYS A 518 -67.58 19.12 -35.32
N GLU A 519 -66.84 18.54 -36.26
CA GLU A 519 -67.03 18.76 -37.69
C GLU A 519 -68.35 18.15 -38.17
N ARG A 520 -68.70 16.93 -37.71
CA ARG A 520 -70.04 16.35 -37.94
C ARG A 520 -71.15 17.19 -37.32
N GLU A 521 -70.99 17.66 -36.08
CA GLU A 521 -71.94 18.59 -35.45
C GLU A 521 -72.10 19.86 -36.32
N LEU A 522 -70.99 20.50 -36.72
CA LEU A 522 -71.00 21.68 -37.58
C LEU A 522 -71.64 21.41 -38.96
N ASP A 523 -71.48 20.23 -39.54
CA ASP A 523 -72.12 19.85 -40.79
C ASP A 523 -73.63 19.58 -40.61
N THR A 524 -74.06 19.03 -39.46
CA THR A 524 -75.50 18.98 -39.12
C THR A 524 -76.08 20.38 -38.89
N TYR A 525 -75.36 21.26 -38.18
CA TYR A 525 -75.75 22.65 -38.01
C TYR A 525 -75.78 23.39 -39.35
N ARG A 526 -74.80 23.22 -40.23
CA ARG A 526 -74.83 23.78 -41.59
C ARG A 526 -75.97 23.21 -42.43
N SER A 527 -76.27 21.92 -42.33
CA SER A 527 -77.39 21.31 -43.05
C SER A 527 -78.75 21.84 -42.59
N THR A 528 -78.91 22.11 -41.29
CA THR A 528 -80.12 22.74 -40.73
C THR A 528 -80.17 24.26 -40.97
N HIS A 529 -79.03 24.95 -40.94
CA HIS A 529 -78.92 26.40 -41.10
C HIS A 529 -78.89 26.84 -42.57
N SER A 530 -78.48 25.97 -43.50
CA SER A 530 -78.61 26.17 -44.95
C SER A 530 -80.07 26.17 -45.43
N GLN A 531 -81.03 25.91 -44.54
CA GLN A 531 -82.47 26.12 -44.79
C GLN A 531 -83.00 27.46 -44.27
N ALA A 532 -82.14 28.33 -43.70
CA ALA A 532 -82.49 29.66 -43.22
C ALA A 532 -81.81 30.77 -44.07
N PRO A 533 -82.55 31.72 -44.67
CA PRO A 533 -81.96 32.74 -45.52
C PRO A 533 -81.36 33.92 -44.74
N THR A 534 -80.06 34.14 -44.92
CA THR A 534 -79.34 35.43 -44.92
C THR A 534 -79.93 36.62 -44.13
N ALA A 535 -79.34 36.92 -42.97
CA ALA A 535 -79.27 38.29 -42.43
C ALA A 535 -78.14 38.48 -41.38
N PHE A 536 -77.46 39.62 -41.46
CA PHE A 536 -76.68 40.31 -40.40
C PHE A 536 -75.43 39.64 -39.76
N LEU A 537 -74.27 40.25 -40.05
CA LEU A 537 -73.18 40.45 -39.07
C LEU A 537 -73.56 41.59 -38.12
N PRO A 538 -73.11 41.56 -36.85
CA PRO A 538 -72.20 42.62 -36.41
C PRO A 538 -71.05 42.14 -35.49
N GLN A 539 -70.11 43.05 -35.24
CA GLN A 539 -68.90 42.86 -34.42
C GLN A 539 -69.17 43.05 -32.91
N SER A 540 -68.25 42.51 -32.11
CA SER A 540 -67.82 42.94 -30.75
C SER A 540 -68.86 43.12 -29.64
N LEU A 541 -68.60 42.50 -28.47
CA LEU A 541 -68.35 43.23 -27.20
C LEU A 541 -67.91 42.28 -26.08
N ASP A 542 -67.13 42.82 -25.15
CA ASP A 542 -66.80 42.23 -23.85
C ASP A 542 -67.98 42.35 -22.85
N ASP A 543 -67.77 41.84 -21.63
CA ASP A 543 -68.64 41.89 -20.45
C ASP A 543 -69.93 41.05 -20.49
N LEU A 544 -70.07 40.13 -19.52
CA LEU A 544 -70.88 40.41 -18.33
C LEU A 544 -70.67 39.36 -17.22
N ASP A 545 -70.67 39.86 -15.99
CA ASP A 545 -70.56 39.13 -14.73
C ASP A 545 -71.86 39.32 -13.89
N LYS A 546 -72.09 38.45 -12.90
CA LYS A 546 -73.15 38.46 -11.85
C LYS A 546 -74.55 37.91 -12.17
N GLN A 547 -74.89 36.81 -11.48
CA GLN A 547 -76.19 36.58 -10.81
C GLN A 547 -75.94 35.79 -9.51
N GLU A 548 -76.33 36.31 -8.33
CA GLU A 548 -76.00 35.73 -7.01
C GLU A 548 -77.19 35.12 -6.22
N ASP A 549 -78.42 35.13 -6.78
CA ASP A 549 -79.64 34.84 -5.99
C ASP A 549 -80.03 33.34 -5.83
N THR A 550 -79.08 32.40 -5.99
CA THR A 550 -79.36 30.95 -5.81
C THR A 550 -78.69 30.29 -4.59
N ASP A 551 -77.66 30.92 -4.02
CA ASP A 551 -76.81 30.29 -2.99
C ASP A 551 -77.47 30.13 -1.61
N SER A 552 -78.48 30.94 -1.29
CA SER A 552 -79.11 30.94 0.05
C SER A 552 -79.78 29.60 0.40
N THR A 553 -80.36 28.90 -0.58
CA THR A 553 -81.08 27.64 -0.33
C THR A 553 -80.17 26.41 -0.32
N LEU A 554 -79.05 26.43 -1.04
CA LEU A 554 -78.06 25.36 -1.04
C LEU A 554 -77.17 25.38 0.21
N SER A 555 -76.83 26.57 0.71
CA SER A 555 -75.97 26.75 1.89
C SER A 555 -76.55 26.12 3.18
N ALA A 556 -77.87 26.16 3.35
CA ALA A 556 -78.55 25.58 4.52
C ALA A 556 -78.50 24.04 4.58
N LEU A 557 -78.37 23.35 3.43
CA LEU A 557 -78.29 21.89 3.38
C LEU A 557 -76.83 21.41 3.47
N LEU A 558 -75.89 22.20 2.92
CA LEU A 558 -74.45 21.89 2.92
C LEU A 558 -73.80 22.03 4.30
N THR A 559 -74.22 22.94 5.16
CA THR A 559 -73.52 23.20 6.45
C THR A 559 -73.49 21.99 7.39
N SER A 560 -74.58 21.25 7.58
CA SER A 560 -74.65 20.17 8.61
C SER A 560 -73.68 18.99 8.41
N THR A 561 -73.29 18.68 7.17
CA THR A 561 -72.36 17.59 6.82
C THR A 561 -71.13 18.10 6.08
N GLY A 562 -71.31 19.13 5.25
CA GLY A 562 -70.27 19.85 4.54
C GLY A 562 -69.34 20.62 5.46
N ASP A 563 -69.74 21.16 6.63
CA ASP A 563 -68.79 21.86 7.52
C ASP A 563 -67.64 20.95 7.98
N LYS A 564 -67.92 19.66 8.20
CA LYS A 564 -66.89 18.67 8.54
C LYS A 564 -66.02 18.31 7.34
N GLN A 565 -66.61 18.08 6.17
CA GLN A 565 -65.84 17.81 4.95
C GLN A 565 -65.02 19.03 4.50
N LEU A 566 -65.56 20.24 4.62
CA LEU A 566 -64.90 21.52 4.34
C LEU A 566 -63.77 21.78 5.34
N LEU A 567 -63.93 21.44 6.62
CA LEU A 567 -62.82 21.44 7.60
C LEU A 567 -61.72 20.44 7.23
N HIS A 568 -62.09 19.23 6.79
CA HIS A 568 -61.11 18.25 6.30
C HIS A 568 -60.40 18.73 5.04
N PHE A 569 -61.11 19.27 4.06
CA PHE A 569 -60.52 19.85 2.84
C PHE A 569 -59.66 21.08 3.14
N SER A 570 -60.07 21.99 4.03
CA SER A 570 -59.25 23.15 4.42
C SER A 570 -58.00 22.74 5.19
N HIS A 571 -58.08 21.69 6.01
CA HIS A 571 -56.93 21.14 6.73
C HIS A 571 -55.98 20.36 5.80
N GLU A 572 -56.50 19.63 4.81
CA GLU A 572 -55.68 19.03 3.75
C GLU A 572 -55.04 20.10 2.85
N GLN A 573 -55.77 21.16 2.53
CA GLN A 573 -55.25 22.30 1.77
C GLN A 573 -54.13 22.99 2.56
N ALA A 574 -54.34 23.27 3.85
CA ALA A 574 -53.29 23.81 4.72
C ALA A 574 -52.06 22.90 4.82
N ARG A 575 -52.22 21.57 4.86
CA ARG A 575 -51.11 20.60 4.79
C ARG A 575 -50.35 20.70 3.47
N LYS A 576 -51.06 20.72 2.34
CA LYS A 576 -50.49 20.90 0.99
C LYS A 576 -49.78 22.25 0.86
N ASP A 577 -50.35 23.33 1.41
CA ASP A 577 -49.74 24.66 1.38
C ASP A 577 -48.48 24.74 2.25
N ILE A 578 -48.45 24.06 3.40
CA ILE A 578 -47.24 23.91 4.23
C ILE A 578 -46.17 23.10 3.49
N GLU A 579 -46.55 21.99 2.85
CA GLU A 579 -45.65 21.15 2.05
C GLU A 579 -45.09 21.94 0.85
N ILE A 580 -45.94 22.65 0.10
CA ILE A 580 -45.55 23.56 -0.98
C ILE A 580 -44.63 24.67 -0.47
N ALA A 581 -44.89 25.24 0.72
CA ALA A 581 -44.01 26.23 1.32
C ALA A 581 -42.65 25.65 1.74
N GLN A 582 -42.60 24.41 2.24
CA GLN A 582 -41.36 23.68 2.54
C GLN A 582 -40.58 23.34 1.26
N LEU A 583 -41.26 22.85 0.22
CA LEU A 583 -40.69 22.57 -1.10
C LEU A 583 -40.18 23.85 -1.77
N ARG A 584 -40.87 24.99 -1.64
CA ARG A 584 -40.37 26.30 -2.09
C ARG A 584 -39.13 26.75 -1.31
N LYS A 585 -39.08 26.55 0.01
CA LYS A 585 -37.90 26.88 0.83
C LYS A 585 -36.69 26.02 0.46
N THR A 586 -36.87 24.70 0.33
CA THR A 586 -35.80 23.78 -0.07
C THR A 586 -35.35 24.06 -1.51
N LYS A 587 -36.27 24.28 -2.46
CA LYS A 587 -35.96 24.74 -3.82
C LYS A 587 -35.11 26.01 -3.80
N ASN A 588 -35.53 27.06 -3.09
CA ASN A 588 -34.77 28.32 -3.03
C ASN A 588 -33.38 28.12 -2.39
N SER A 589 -33.25 27.22 -1.41
CA SER A 589 -31.97 26.86 -0.79
C SER A 589 -31.05 26.08 -1.75
N LEU A 590 -31.61 25.18 -2.56
CA LEU A 590 -30.86 24.44 -3.58
C LEU A 590 -30.47 25.37 -4.75
N GLU A 591 -31.35 26.28 -5.17
CA GLU A 591 -31.02 27.30 -6.17
C GLU A 591 -29.93 28.28 -5.69
N SER A 592 -29.93 28.68 -4.42
CA SER A 592 -28.87 29.53 -3.88
C SER A 592 -27.53 28.79 -3.79
N SER A 593 -27.53 27.52 -3.36
CA SER A 593 -26.35 26.66 -3.38
C SER A 593 -25.84 26.42 -4.81
N ALA A 594 -26.73 26.17 -5.78
CA ALA A 594 -26.37 26.03 -7.19
C ALA A 594 -25.73 27.30 -7.76
N ARG A 595 -26.25 28.49 -7.43
CA ARG A 595 -25.63 29.78 -7.81
C ARG A 595 -24.25 29.98 -7.17
N GLN A 596 -24.08 29.59 -5.91
CA GLN A 596 -22.78 29.64 -5.22
C GLN A 596 -21.76 28.70 -5.87
N LEU A 597 -22.15 27.45 -6.15
CA LEU A 597 -21.31 26.47 -6.87
C LEU A 597 -20.96 26.96 -8.29
N GLN A 598 -21.90 27.59 -9.00
CA GLN A 598 -21.64 28.17 -10.32
C GLN A 598 -20.65 29.36 -10.25
N GLN A 599 -20.74 30.19 -9.21
CA GLN A 599 -19.79 31.28 -8.96
C GLN A 599 -18.39 30.75 -8.61
N GLN A 600 -18.31 29.73 -7.74
CA GLN A 600 -17.06 29.04 -7.41
C GLN A 600 -16.42 28.43 -8.66
N GLN A 601 -17.19 27.69 -9.46
CA GLN A 601 -16.71 27.09 -10.71
C GLN A 601 -16.23 28.16 -11.72
N ALA A 602 -16.92 29.31 -11.81
CA ALA A 602 -16.48 30.41 -12.69
C ALA A 602 -15.16 31.04 -12.20
N PHE A 603 -15.00 31.18 -10.89
CA PHE A 603 -13.77 31.69 -10.27
C PHE A 603 -12.58 30.72 -10.43
N GLU A 604 -12.78 29.43 -10.18
CA GLU A 604 -11.79 28.37 -10.39
C GLU A 604 -11.37 28.28 -11.86
N ARG A 605 -12.33 28.38 -12.80
CA ARG A 605 -12.02 28.46 -14.24
C ARG A 605 -11.16 29.68 -14.58
N SER A 606 -11.47 30.86 -14.04
CA SER A 606 -10.63 32.05 -14.25
C SER A 606 -9.20 31.84 -13.75
N GLN A 607 -9.01 31.24 -12.58
CA GLN A 607 -7.67 30.92 -12.07
C GLN A 607 -6.94 29.89 -12.93
N CYS A 608 -7.64 28.85 -13.39
CA CYS A 608 -7.07 27.86 -14.31
C CYS A 608 -6.67 28.51 -15.64
N ASP A 609 -7.50 29.39 -16.19
CA ASP A 609 -7.22 30.12 -17.44
C ASP A 609 -6.02 31.06 -17.28
N GLU A 610 -5.87 31.75 -16.14
CA GLU A 610 -4.71 32.57 -15.81
C GLU A 610 -3.43 31.72 -15.69
N GLN A 611 -3.48 30.59 -14.95
CA GLN A 611 -2.36 29.66 -14.83
C GLN A 611 -1.97 29.06 -16.19
N VAL A 612 -2.94 28.69 -17.02
CA VAL A 612 -2.73 28.19 -18.38
C VAL A 612 -2.12 29.27 -19.28
N GLN A 613 -2.50 30.55 -19.13
CA GLN A 613 -1.87 31.65 -19.85
C GLN A 613 -0.41 31.86 -19.41
N MET A 614 -0.14 31.86 -18.10
CA MET A 614 1.22 31.98 -17.55
C MET A 614 2.13 30.83 -18.01
N LEU A 615 1.65 29.59 -17.97
CA LEU A 615 2.38 28.42 -18.45
C LEU A 615 2.59 28.46 -19.97
N LYS A 616 1.60 28.90 -20.76
CA LYS A 616 1.76 29.11 -22.20
C LYS A 616 2.80 30.17 -22.52
N ASP A 617 2.87 31.27 -21.76
CA ASP A 617 3.86 32.33 -21.98
C ASP A 617 5.27 31.94 -21.54
N GLU A 618 5.43 31.11 -20.50
CA GLU A 618 6.74 30.54 -20.14
C GLU A 618 7.17 29.43 -21.12
N ILE A 619 6.25 28.57 -21.61
CA ILE A 619 6.54 27.64 -22.73
C ILE A 619 7.03 28.42 -23.94
N ARG A 620 6.30 29.46 -24.38
CA ARG A 620 6.72 30.36 -25.47
C ARG A 620 8.07 31.03 -25.20
N ARG A 621 8.47 31.23 -23.95
CA ARG A 621 9.78 31.79 -23.58
C ARG A 621 10.88 30.74 -23.70
N LEU A 622 10.62 29.52 -23.24
CA LEU A 622 11.54 28.39 -23.34
C LEU A 622 11.74 27.94 -24.80
N GLU A 623 10.67 27.91 -25.60
CA GLU A 623 10.71 27.69 -27.06
C GLU A 623 11.62 28.72 -27.73
N ARG A 624 11.39 30.02 -27.50
CA ARG A 624 12.24 31.11 -28.03
C ARG A 624 13.70 30.97 -27.61
N ASN A 625 13.98 30.52 -26.39
CA ASN A 625 15.35 30.28 -25.93
C ASN A 625 15.98 29.06 -26.65
N ARG A 626 15.24 27.96 -26.79
CA ARG A 626 15.73 26.75 -27.48
C ARG A 626 15.94 26.96 -28.98
N SER A 627 15.06 27.73 -29.64
CA SER A 627 15.24 28.13 -31.04
C SER A 627 16.53 28.94 -31.24
N ARG A 628 16.86 29.85 -30.31
CA ARG A 628 18.09 30.66 -30.36
C ARG A 628 19.38 29.84 -30.26
N GLU A 629 19.36 28.72 -29.53
CA GLU A 629 20.50 27.79 -29.46
C GLU A 629 20.72 27.02 -30.77
N SER A 630 19.67 26.85 -31.58
CA SER A 630 19.73 26.20 -32.91
C SER A 630 19.96 27.15 -34.08
N ALA A 631 19.88 28.47 -33.86
CA ALA A 631 19.94 29.47 -34.91
C ALA A 631 21.39 29.67 -35.43
N ASN A 632 21.54 29.75 -36.76
CA ASN A 632 22.85 29.93 -37.38
C ASN A 632 23.38 31.37 -37.17
N LEU A 633 24.13 31.58 -36.08
CA LEU A 633 24.58 32.89 -35.59
C LEU A 633 25.39 33.69 -36.62
N GLU A 634 26.07 33.03 -37.56
CA GLU A 634 26.82 33.71 -38.62
C GLU A 634 25.91 34.44 -39.61
N TYR A 635 24.77 33.84 -39.96
CA TYR A 635 23.77 34.48 -40.82
C TYR A 635 23.14 35.69 -40.12
N LEU A 636 22.79 35.55 -38.83
CA LEU A 636 22.28 36.66 -38.03
C LEU A 636 23.31 37.79 -37.90
N LYS A 637 24.59 37.46 -37.61
CA LYS A 637 25.71 38.42 -37.58
C LYS A 637 25.81 39.20 -38.89
N ASN A 638 25.72 38.51 -40.03
CA ASN A 638 25.81 39.15 -41.35
C ASN A 638 24.62 40.08 -41.64
N ILE A 639 23.38 39.69 -41.29
CA ILE A 639 22.20 40.55 -41.44
C ILE A 639 22.29 41.77 -40.51
N VAL A 640 22.67 41.59 -39.25
CA VAL A 640 22.81 42.68 -38.27
C VAL A 640 23.92 43.66 -38.70
N TYR A 641 25.06 43.14 -39.17
CA TYR A 641 26.15 43.94 -39.74
C TYR A 641 25.68 44.78 -40.95
N GLN A 642 24.94 44.17 -41.88
CA GLN A 642 24.37 44.86 -43.04
C GLN A 642 23.27 45.87 -42.65
N TYR A 643 22.47 45.59 -41.62
CA TYR A 643 21.48 46.51 -41.06
C TYR A 643 22.11 47.75 -40.41
N MET A 644 23.24 47.59 -39.72
CA MET A 644 23.99 48.70 -39.15
C MET A 644 24.63 49.58 -40.25
N ILE A 645 25.21 48.98 -41.29
CA ILE A 645 25.96 49.71 -42.32
C ILE A 645 25.07 50.34 -43.40
N ARG A 646 24.01 49.67 -43.86
CA ARG A 646 23.15 50.21 -44.93
C ARG A 646 22.16 51.22 -44.37
N ASN A 647 22.13 52.43 -44.95
CA ASN A 647 21.27 53.51 -44.48
C ASN A 647 19.84 53.54 -45.07
N ASP A 648 19.56 52.74 -46.09
CA ASP A 648 18.22 52.65 -46.69
C ASP A 648 17.20 52.02 -45.71
N LEU A 649 16.04 52.67 -45.59
CA LEU A 649 14.97 52.33 -44.68
C LEU A 649 14.21 51.07 -45.10
N GLU A 650 14.07 50.79 -46.40
CA GLU A 650 13.32 49.63 -46.86
C GLU A 650 14.10 48.34 -46.73
N THR A 651 15.39 48.35 -47.11
CA THR A 651 16.27 47.22 -46.83
C THR A 651 16.47 47.02 -45.34
N ARG A 652 16.54 48.08 -44.52
CA ARG A 652 16.50 47.96 -43.04
C ARG A 652 15.21 47.30 -42.54
N GLN A 653 14.03 47.64 -43.06
CA GLN A 653 12.77 46.97 -42.68
C GLN A 653 12.76 45.48 -43.07
N ARG A 654 13.24 45.12 -44.27
CA ARG A 654 13.34 43.72 -44.71
C ARG A 654 14.35 42.93 -43.86
N MET A 655 15.51 43.51 -43.56
CA MET A 655 16.51 42.91 -42.67
C MET A 655 16.00 42.80 -41.23
N LEU A 656 15.23 43.77 -40.73
CA LEU A 656 14.59 43.66 -39.41
C LEU A 656 13.58 42.50 -39.38
N ASN A 657 12.76 42.32 -40.42
CA ASN A 657 11.84 41.20 -40.48
C ASN A 657 12.57 39.84 -40.47
N ALA A 658 13.74 39.75 -41.11
CA ALA A 658 14.62 38.58 -41.01
C ALA A 658 15.18 38.41 -39.58
N ILE A 659 15.68 39.47 -38.94
CA ILE A 659 16.16 39.43 -37.55
C ILE A 659 15.03 39.01 -36.59
N ALA A 660 13.83 39.56 -36.74
CA ALA A 660 12.67 39.32 -35.88
C ALA A 660 12.00 37.95 -36.11
N THR A 661 12.32 37.26 -37.22
CA THR A 661 11.94 35.86 -37.44
C THR A 661 13.01 34.93 -36.88
N ILE A 662 14.30 35.16 -37.13
CA ILE A 662 15.42 34.36 -36.59
C ILE A 662 15.50 34.42 -35.06
N LEU A 663 15.21 35.57 -34.44
CA LEU A 663 15.20 35.75 -32.97
C LEU A 663 13.82 35.57 -32.33
N GLU A 664 12.82 35.16 -33.12
CA GLU A 664 11.43 34.90 -32.71
C GLU A 664 10.85 35.98 -31.78
N PHE A 665 10.83 37.24 -32.25
CA PHE A 665 10.29 38.35 -31.47
C PHE A 665 8.80 38.14 -31.15
N SER A 666 8.42 38.47 -29.92
CA SER A 666 7.03 38.52 -29.46
C SER A 666 6.19 39.44 -30.37
N PRO A 667 4.90 39.17 -30.59
CA PRO A 667 4.02 40.08 -31.33
C PRO A 667 3.94 41.48 -30.70
N LYS A 668 4.26 41.65 -29.40
CA LYS A 668 4.41 42.97 -28.76
C LYS A 668 5.71 43.66 -29.21
N GLU A 669 6.84 42.96 -29.10
CA GLU A 669 8.17 43.44 -29.51
C GLU A 669 8.22 43.81 -31.01
N LYS A 670 7.66 42.98 -31.89
CA LYS A 670 7.59 43.25 -33.34
C LYS A 670 6.88 44.57 -33.64
N ARG A 671 5.78 44.88 -32.94
CA ARG A 671 5.04 46.14 -33.12
C ARG A 671 5.87 47.33 -32.66
N SER A 672 6.41 47.32 -31.44
CA SER A 672 7.19 48.45 -30.91
C SER A 672 8.42 48.79 -31.75
N VAL A 673 9.10 47.78 -32.34
CA VAL A 673 10.27 48.03 -33.19
C VAL A 673 9.87 48.52 -34.60
N LEU A 674 8.77 48.02 -35.17
CA LEU A 674 8.22 48.55 -36.43
C LEU A 674 7.75 50.00 -36.27
N GLU A 675 7.10 50.32 -35.14
CA GLU A 675 6.64 51.66 -34.77
C GLU A 675 7.82 52.64 -34.63
N HIS A 676 8.92 52.24 -33.98
CA HIS A 676 10.14 53.06 -33.91
C HIS A 676 10.80 53.30 -35.28
N LEU A 677 10.76 52.32 -36.20
CA LEU A 677 11.24 52.53 -37.58
C LEU A 677 10.32 53.45 -38.39
N GLN A 678 9.00 53.38 -38.18
CA GLN A 678 8.03 54.28 -38.82
C GLN A 678 8.15 55.71 -38.28
N GLY A 679 8.36 55.89 -36.97
CA GLY A 679 8.66 57.19 -36.36
C GLY A 679 9.90 57.86 -36.96
N ARG A 680 10.96 57.09 -37.26
CA ARG A 680 12.14 57.59 -38.00
C ARG A 680 11.83 57.95 -39.46
N LYS A 681 10.95 57.23 -40.16
CA LYS A 681 10.50 57.64 -41.51
C LYS A 681 9.87 59.04 -41.47
N ASN A 682 9.04 59.33 -40.47
CA ASN A 682 8.37 60.62 -40.34
C ASN A 682 9.32 61.76 -39.93
N ALA A 683 10.28 61.49 -39.04
CA ALA A 683 11.31 62.48 -38.66
C ALA A 683 12.28 62.82 -39.82
N SER A 684 12.44 61.93 -40.81
CA SER A 684 13.33 62.14 -41.97
C SER A 684 12.70 63.00 -43.09
N VAL A 685 11.43 63.39 -42.94
CA VAL A 685 10.66 64.16 -43.95
C VAL A 685 10.40 65.61 -43.47
N LEU A 686 10.83 65.93 -42.24
CA LEU A 686 10.64 67.24 -41.60
C LEU A 686 11.94 68.05 -41.44
N PHE A 687 13.00 67.69 -42.19
CA PHE A 687 14.27 68.42 -42.31
C PHE A 687 14.73 68.46 -43.76
#